data_AF-A0A074JJ36-F1
#
_entry.id   AF-A0A074JJ36-F1
#
_cell.length_a   1.000
_cell.length_b   1.000
_cell.length_c   1.000
_cell.angle_alpha   90.00
_cell.angle_beta   90.00
_cell.angle_gamma   90.00
#
_symmetry.space_group_name_H-M   'P 1'
#
loop_
_entity.id
_entity.type
_entity.pdbx_description
1 polymer ?
#
loop_
_entity_poly.entity_id
_entity_poly.type
_entity_poly.pdbx_seq_one_letter_code
_entity_poly.pdbx_strand_id
1 'polypeptide(L)'
;MATPIDPTNVDDWDEPLNTDPMFRSSHVFSTADITVTFDGMTVGAAEDPLEYFDTTGANGTKVTQDGVTLFPINSEFGYVVADFTNAEQKEIDDLYEEGWAGDLTDAQGTQLGIVISDSPTDTFKTPAVYGTWLGGLGGETVKASTEHYVVMQNVLSDQKYPGDDDESTLYPLDDNLIVVGGVYDGKSVKGLLDGGYFDEEGVQILIEDVNGDGVIDIKDILQPNETEITENIAVSSDYSVTLKDDGKLLYRWGNVIKKPNDVRLEATLDLPTDWSEYNPYTSVRDLYHVTEAELVIHHTITNNPNDQVRPEDFENEAAIGILPTYYIDPAWNGDGAGEREVWLTTDAYYAGDGTLYPADTILRDEFLADAWDESVLGDIGADDGADGFTNAWYTTMDREPFEPVLSEDGTEYADSGPRWRLLPDKYGQDLPSVVIPDDPSEPPPPTNDEVKYEVGAETQTVLNLLDWGMPAKPLSVSAGWQDKPGEVSVNGMNYTDGFDVAVYIKGDIKPATVYSAELVMSYELISTHAVGADVNGSDDVDDFLVGLGSNTFTGGTGADLFVVSYGSSVEGAALTTSTITDFEVGTDAIGLIGLGVSDVLDENGVSDFDHKISQVISGDDLQIWLDSDGEGAGESFLLATLTDVAGDLGPSMKLDMEADFLLANPGPGTEPNPEDPPTEITGTEAGELLIGTLGDDIILGLGGNDNIYGLSGDDTIDGGAGLDLLYGGLGNDVFVFAEGGGMDIVYDFEDGSDMVQLSGMTFEDLTISSYRTTGTQITYGTDRMILRGVDVADINVDDFIPDDSLIV
;
A
#
# COMPACT_ATOMS: atom_id res chain seq x y z
N MET A 1 -17.82 -0.48 26.74
CA MET A 1 -18.39 0.88 26.65
C MET A 1 -17.29 1.78 27.15
N ALA A 2 -16.48 2.24 26.20
CA ALA A 2 -15.35 3.12 26.43
C ALA A 2 -15.74 4.28 27.35
N THR A 3 -14.77 4.74 28.14
CA THR A 3 -14.89 6.09 28.69
C THR A 3 -15.08 7.03 27.50
N PRO A 4 -16.17 7.80 27.42
CA PRO A 4 -16.35 8.72 26.30
C PRO A 4 -15.16 9.66 26.28
N ILE A 5 -14.43 9.64 25.17
CA ILE A 5 -13.42 10.62 24.83
C ILE A 5 -14.09 12.00 24.90
N ASP A 6 -13.36 13.01 25.40
CA ASP A 6 -13.88 14.37 25.54
C ASP A 6 -13.76 15.08 24.20
N PRO A 7 -14.86 15.24 23.43
CA PRO A 7 -14.81 15.86 22.10
C PRO A 7 -14.54 17.37 22.15
N THR A 8 -14.28 17.92 23.35
CA THR A 8 -13.83 19.31 23.52
C THR A 8 -12.32 19.43 23.72
N ASN A 9 -11.61 18.30 23.77
CA ASN A 9 -10.16 18.26 23.74
C ASN A 9 -9.67 18.34 22.28
N VAL A 10 -9.26 19.54 21.86
CA VAL A 10 -8.70 19.81 20.52
C VAL A 10 -7.31 19.20 20.30
N ASP A 11 -6.76 18.54 21.32
CA ASP A 11 -5.46 17.85 21.30
C ASP A 11 -5.64 16.31 21.34
N ASP A 12 -6.83 15.79 21.04
CA ASP A 12 -7.09 14.35 20.93
C ASP A 12 -6.97 13.91 19.46
N TRP A 13 -5.74 13.66 19.03
CA TRP A 13 -5.38 13.29 17.64
C TRP A 13 -5.81 11.86 17.26
N ASP A 14 -6.46 11.13 18.16
CA ASP A 14 -6.93 9.77 17.94
C ASP A 14 -8.34 9.67 17.40
N GLU A 15 -9.07 10.78 17.18
CA GLU A 15 -10.40 10.73 16.56
C GLU A 15 -10.30 10.72 15.02
N PRO A 16 -11.09 9.86 14.33
CA PRO A 16 -11.15 9.87 12.88
C PRO A 16 -11.63 11.24 12.36
N LEU A 17 -10.94 11.80 11.37
CA LEU A 17 -11.36 13.06 10.75
C LEU A 17 -12.65 12.85 9.93
N ASN A 18 -12.83 11.66 9.35
CA ASN A 18 -14.04 11.29 8.63
C ASN A 18 -15.18 10.92 9.61
N THR A 19 -15.79 11.97 10.18
CA THR A 19 -16.86 11.83 11.18
C THR A 19 -18.23 11.49 10.59
N ASP A 20 -18.42 11.58 9.26
CA ASP A 20 -19.67 11.26 8.55
C ASP A 20 -19.39 10.51 7.22
N PRO A 21 -18.88 9.27 7.31
CA PRO A 21 -18.41 8.54 6.13
C PRO A 21 -19.53 8.01 5.27
N MET A 22 -19.26 7.86 3.97
CA MET A 22 -20.16 7.19 3.03
C MET A 22 -20.23 5.68 3.27
N PHE A 23 -19.12 5.08 3.70
CA PHE A 23 -19.01 3.65 3.95
C PHE A 23 -18.30 3.35 5.28
N ARG A 24 -18.76 2.30 5.96
CA ARG A 24 -18.14 1.78 7.17
C ARG A 24 -18.20 0.26 7.19
N SER A 25 -17.06 -0.37 7.44
CA SER A 25 -16.91 -1.80 7.72
C SER A 25 -16.26 -1.99 9.08
N SER A 26 -16.62 -3.05 9.80
CA SER A 26 -16.11 -3.29 11.16
C SER A 26 -15.93 -4.77 11.45
N HIS A 27 -14.80 -5.13 12.07
CA HIS A 27 -14.50 -6.47 12.55
C HIS A 27 -14.20 -6.46 14.04
N VAL A 28 -14.72 -7.45 14.79
CA VAL A 28 -14.43 -7.62 16.23
C VAL A 28 -13.54 -8.85 16.38
N PHE A 29 -12.34 -8.65 16.91
CA PHE A 29 -11.33 -9.70 16.98
C PHE A 29 -11.71 -10.82 17.94
N SER A 30 -11.28 -12.03 17.60
CA SER A 30 -11.48 -13.26 18.36
C SER A 30 -10.32 -14.24 18.18
N THR A 31 -10.31 -15.30 18.97
CA THR A 31 -9.31 -16.38 18.84
C THR A 31 -9.33 -17.08 17.48
N ALA A 32 -10.39 -16.93 16.68
CA ALA A 32 -10.45 -17.44 15.31
C ALA A 32 -9.52 -16.68 14.35
N ASP A 33 -9.18 -15.44 14.68
CA ASP A 33 -8.41 -14.52 13.83
C ASP A 33 -6.88 -14.69 14.02
N ILE A 34 -6.45 -15.56 14.94
CA ILE A 34 -5.02 -15.81 15.19
C ILE A 34 -4.42 -16.53 13.99
N THR A 35 -3.40 -15.95 13.36
CA THR A 35 -2.64 -16.57 12.27
C THR A 35 -1.58 -17.51 12.84
N VAL A 36 -1.48 -18.72 12.28
CA VAL A 36 -0.67 -19.81 12.84
C VAL A 36 0.37 -20.37 11.88
N THR A 37 0.28 -20.04 10.59
CA THR A 37 1.22 -20.45 9.53
C THR A 37 1.65 -19.29 8.63
N PHE A 38 2.82 -19.40 8.00
CA PHE A 38 3.40 -18.38 7.12
C PHE A 38 2.56 -18.11 5.86
N ASP A 39 1.70 -19.04 5.46
CA ASP A 39 0.75 -18.88 4.35
C ASP A 39 -0.56 -18.17 4.77
N GLY A 40 -0.64 -17.68 6.00
CA GLY A 40 -1.79 -16.91 6.49
C GLY A 40 -2.96 -17.76 7.00
N MET A 41 -2.78 -19.05 7.29
CA MET A 41 -3.87 -19.84 7.86
C MET A 41 -4.18 -19.35 9.28
N THR A 42 -5.46 -19.04 9.53
CA THR A 42 -5.95 -18.70 10.86
C THR A 42 -6.48 -19.91 11.62
N VAL A 43 -6.55 -19.81 12.96
CA VAL A 43 -7.18 -20.83 13.82
C VAL A 43 -8.62 -21.12 13.40
N GLY A 44 -9.36 -20.10 12.95
CA GLY A 44 -10.74 -20.24 12.47
C GLY A 44 -10.85 -20.99 11.14
N ALA A 45 -9.83 -20.90 10.29
CA ALA A 45 -9.78 -21.57 8.99
C ALA A 45 -9.23 -23.01 9.07
N ALA A 46 -8.50 -23.36 10.12
CA ALA A 46 -7.85 -24.66 10.27
C ALA A 46 -8.86 -25.84 10.37
N GLU A 47 -8.54 -26.96 9.72
CA GLU A 47 -9.35 -28.19 9.80
C GLU A 47 -9.38 -28.79 11.23
N ASP A 48 -8.27 -28.67 11.97
CA ASP A 48 -8.16 -29.06 13.38
C ASP A 48 -7.59 -27.90 14.23
N PRO A 49 -8.44 -26.95 14.69
CA PRO A 49 -8.00 -25.79 15.45
C PRO A 49 -7.26 -26.13 16.76
N LEU A 50 -7.45 -27.33 17.32
CA LEU A 50 -6.81 -27.74 18.57
C LEU A 50 -5.30 -28.01 18.42
N GLU A 51 -4.84 -28.30 17.21
CA GLU A 51 -3.40 -28.43 16.90
C GLU A 51 -2.66 -27.11 17.16
N TYR A 52 -3.35 -25.99 16.93
CA TYR A 52 -2.79 -24.64 17.00
C TYR A 52 -3.21 -23.87 18.25
N PHE A 53 -4.35 -24.19 18.85
CA PHE A 53 -4.88 -23.45 20.00
C PHE A 53 -5.51 -24.39 21.04
N ASP A 54 -4.79 -24.66 22.13
CA ASP A 54 -5.21 -25.65 23.14
C ASP A 54 -6.25 -25.09 24.11
N THR A 55 -7.51 -25.09 23.67
CA THR A 55 -8.66 -24.74 24.52
C THR A 55 -9.01 -25.80 25.58
N THR A 56 -8.32 -26.95 25.61
CA THR A 56 -8.57 -28.01 26.60
C THR A 56 -7.91 -27.72 27.95
N GLY A 57 -6.90 -26.84 27.95
CA GLY A 57 -6.09 -26.47 29.11
C GLY A 57 -5.07 -27.56 29.51
N ALA A 58 -4.79 -28.52 28.64
CA ALA A 58 -3.82 -29.59 28.88
C ALA A 58 -2.38 -29.04 28.96
N ASN A 59 -2.08 -28.03 28.16
CA ASN A 59 -0.78 -27.33 28.10
C ASN A 59 -0.72 -26.09 29.01
N GLY A 60 -1.75 -25.90 29.87
CA GLY A 60 -1.80 -24.88 30.90
C GLY A 60 -2.42 -23.56 30.45
N THR A 61 -3.16 -22.91 31.36
CA THR A 61 -3.89 -21.67 31.08
C THR A 61 -3.37 -20.52 31.94
N LYS A 62 -3.46 -19.29 31.44
CA LYS A 62 -3.30 -18.06 32.24
C LYS A 62 -4.67 -17.45 32.56
N VAL A 63 -4.73 -16.61 33.59
CA VAL A 63 -5.94 -15.81 33.90
C VAL A 63 -5.52 -14.38 34.12
N THR A 64 -6.11 -13.46 33.38
CA THR A 64 -5.82 -12.02 33.48
C THR A 64 -6.36 -11.44 34.77
N GLN A 65 -5.96 -10.21 35.10
CA GLN A 65 -6.46 -9.51 36.28
C GLN A 65 -7.99 -9.31 36.23
N ASP A 66 -8.53 -9.12 35.02
CA ASP A 66 -9.96 -8.94 34.77
C ASP A 66 -10.73 -10.26 34.61
N GLY A 67 -10.03 -11.39 34.76
CA GLY A 67 -10.62 -12.72 34.84
C GLY A 67 -10.81 -13.43 33.50
N VAL A 68 -10.22 -12.93 32.42
CA VAL A 68 -10.20 -13.60 31.11
C VAL A 68 -9.25 -14.79 31.19
N THR A 69 -9.70 -15.97 30.73
CA THR A 69 -8.86 -17.18 30.68
C THR A 69 -8.16 -17.23 29.34
N LEU A 70 -6.83 -17.35 29.35
CA LEU A 70 -6.02 -17.44 28.16
C LEU A 70 -5.48 -18.86 27.98
N PHE A 71 -5.53 -19.34 26.75
CA PHE A 71 -5.09 -20.67 26.31
C PHE A 71 -3.84 -20.53 25.43
N PRO A 72 -2.95 -21.52 25.45
CA PRO A 72 -1.67 -21.40 24.79
C PRO A 72 -1.82 -21.64 23.28
N ILE A 73 -1.04 -20.90 22.50
CA ILE A 73 -0.99 -20.93 21.03
C ILE A 73 0.20 -21.80 20.60
N ASN A 74 0.09 -22.46 19.44
CA ASN A 74 1.13 -23.20 18.73
C ASN A 74 1.14 -22.72 17.27
N SER A 75 2.24 -22.07 16.85
CA SER A 75 2.41 -21.52 15.51
C SER A 75 3.82 -21.79 14.98
N GLU A 76 3.95 -21.88 13.66
CA GLU A 76 5.26 -21.90 12.97
C GLU A 76 5.88 -20.51 12.83
N PHE A 77 5.14 -19.44 13.15
CA PHE A 77 5.67 -18.08 13.09
C PHE A 77 6.89 -17.89 13.99
N GLY A 78 7.96 -17.41 13.37
CA GLY A 78 9.23 -17.10 13.99
C GLY A 78 10.37 -18.03 13.58
N TYR A 79 11.56 -17.70 14.07
CA TYR A 79 12.79 -18.43 13.82
C TYR A 79 13.41 -18.90 15.12
N VAL A 80 13.97 -20.10 15.12
CA VAL A 80 14.92 -20.54 16.13
C VAL A 80 16.29 -19.99 15.75
N VAL A 81 16.64 -18.83 16.29
CA VAL A 81 17.94 -18.20 16.02
C VAL A 81 18.96 -18.78 16.98
N ALA A 82 19.84 -19.68 16.54
CA ALA A 82 20.99 -20.13 17.34
C ALA A 82 22.20 -19.24 17.08
N ASP A 83 22.88 -18.81 18.15
CA ASP A 83 23.93 -17.80 18.04
C ASP A 83 25.02 -18.18 17.04
N PHE A 84 25.28 -17.28 16.09
CA PHE A 84 26.41 -17.33 15.15
C PHE A 84 26.54 -18.62 14.33
N THR A 85 25.50 -19.46 14.31
CA THR A 85 25.55 -20.76 13.63
C THR A 85 24.30 -21.15 12.85
N ASN A 86 23.25 -20.31 12.86
CA ASN A 86 22.15 -20.18 11.87
C ASN A 86 20.83 -19.84 12.57
N ALA A 87 19.89 -19.29 11.82
CA ALA A 87 18.48 -19.24 12.22
C ALA A 87 17.69 -20.25 11.38
N GLU A 88 16.91 -21.07 12.06
CA GLU A 88 16.07 -22.10 11.43
C GLU A 88 14.61 -21.67 11.57
N GLN A 89 13.84 -21.74 10.48
CA GLN A 89 12.41 -21.54 10.54
C GLN A 89 11.81 -22.50 11.57
N LYS A 90 10.88 -22.00 12.36
CA LYS A 90 10.24 -22.82 13.37
C LYS A 90 9.19 -23.70 12.70
N GLU A 91 9.09 -24.92 13.20
CA GLU A 91 8.10 -25.89 12.80
C GLU A 91 7.07 -26.04 13.93
N ILE A 92 5.85 -26.44 13.59
CA ILE A 92 4.83 -26.82 14.58
C ILE A 92 5.34 -28.01 15.39
N ASP A 93 5.51 -27.84 16.71
CA ASP A 93 6.27 -28.77 17.56
C ASP A 93 5.52 -29.30 18.80
N ASP A 94 4.20 -29.07 18.88
CA ASP A 94 3.31 -29.44 20.01
C ASP A 94 3.74 -28.82 21.38
N LEU A 95 4.63 -27.82 21.40
CA LEU A 95 5.14 -27.25 22.66
C LEU A 95 4.33 -26.06 23.18
N TYR A 96 3.58 -25.37 22.31
CA TYR A 96 2.73 -24.22 22.64
C TYR A 96 3.45 -23.13 23.45
N GLU A 97 4.64 -22.72 22.99
CA GLU A 97 5.52 -21.78 23.69
C GLU A 97 5.41 -20.34 23.18
N GLU A 98 4.45 -20.04 22.31
CA GLU A 98 4.38 -18.80 21.53
C GLU A 98 3.74 -17.68 22.32
N GLY A 99 2.67 -18.01 23.04
CA GLY A 99 1.90 -17.06 23.80
C GLY A 99 0.59 -17.66 24.27
N TRP A 100 -0.28 -16.82 24.80
CA TRP A 100 -1.61 -17.18 25.25
C TRP A 100 -2.62 -16.16 24.77
N ALA A 101 -3.77 -16.63 24.29
CA ALA A 101 -4.88 -15.78 23.90
C ALA A 101 -6.21 -16.26 24.48
N GLY A 102 -7.19 -15.37 24.55
CA GLY A 102 -8.54 -15.73 24.96
C GLY A 102 -9.57 -14.65 24.61
N ASP A 103 -10.78 -15.09 24.29
CA ASP A 103 -11.88 -14.19 23.93
C ASP A 103 -12.40 -13.37 25.11
N LEU A 104 -12.56 -12.08 24.88
CA LEU A 104 -13.26 -11.15 25.76
C LEU A 104 -14.73 -11.10 25.35
N THR A 105 -15.63 -11.37 26.29
CA THR A 105 -17.07 -11.37 26.05
C THR A 105 -17.84 -10.56 27.08
N ASP A 106 -18.99 -10.03 26.68
CA ASP A 106 -19.92 -9.39 27.61
C ASP A 106 -20.64 -10.42 28.52
N ALA A 107 -21.50 -9.93 29.41
CA ALA A 107 -22.27 -10.80 30.31
C ALA A 107 -23.31 -11.69 29.59
N GLN A 108 -23.58 -11.43 28.31
CA GLN A 108 -24.49 -12.16 27.43
C GLN A 108 -23.74 -13.18 26.54
N GLY A 109 -22.41 -13.13 26.51
CA GLY A 109 -21.56 -13.96 25.66
C GLY A 109 -21.30 -13.37 24.27
N THR A 110 -21.59 -12.09 24.05
CA THR A 110 -21.23 -11.38 22.80
C THR A 110 -19.73 -11.15 22.79
N GLN A 111 -19.06 -11.43 21.66
CA GLN A 111 -17.65 -11.11 21.45
C GLN A 111 -17.43 -9.60 21.55
N LEU A 112 -16.41 -9.19 22.30
CA LEU A 112 -15.98 -7.80 22.43
C LEU A 112 -14.56 -7.56 21.93
N GLY A 113 -13.74 -8.61 21.83
CA GLY A 113 -12.34 -8.52 21.45
C GLY A 113 -11.55 -9.75 21.89
N ILE A 114 -10.25 -9.74 21.66
CA ILE A 114 -9.32 -10.78 22.07
C ILE A 114 -8.31 -10.21 23.07
N VAL A 115 -7.93 -11.00 24.06
CA VAL A 115 -6.83 -10.70 24.97
C VAL A 115 -5.64 -11.61 24.66
N ILE A 116 -4.47 -11.01 24.46
CA ILE A 116 -3.23 -11.68 24.04
C ILE A 116 -2.16 -11.42 25.09
N SER A 117 -1.31 -12.41 25.34
CA SER A 117 -0.14 -12.32 26.22
C SER A 117 0.95 -13.20 25.64
N ASP A 118 2.05 -12.61 25.21
CA ASP A 118 3.13 -13.35 24.57
C ASP A 118 3.95 -14.13 25.59
N SER A 119 4.73 -15.07 25.05
CA SER A 119 5.79 -15.69 25.82
C SER A 119 6.91 -14.73 26.16
N PRO A 120 7.47 -14.81 27.39
CA PRO A 120 8.53 -13.92 27.80
C PRO A 120 9.72 -14.04 26.83
N THR A 121 10.11 -12.93 26.21
CA THR A 121 11.32 -12.90 25.40
C THR A 121 12.57 -13.05 26.28
N ASP A 122 13.48 -13.92 25.86
CA ASP A 122 14.77 -14.08 26.54
C ASP A 122 15.53 -12.75 26.54
N THR A 123 15.92 -12.29 27.73
CA THR A 123 16.50 -10.95 27.89
C THR A 123 18.01 -11.01 27.73
N PHE A 124 18.56 -10.31 26.73
CA PHE A 124 19.98 -9.97 26.73
C PHE A 124 20.21 -8.78 27.68
N LYS A 125 21.11 -8.94 28.64
CA LYS A 125 21.56 -7.85 29.51
C LYS A 125 22.97 -7.47 29.10
N THR A 126 23.12 -6.31 28.46
CA THR A 126 24.44 -5.70 28.29
C THR A 126 24.99 -5.33 29.67
N PRO A 127 26.31 -5.47 29.91
CA PRO A 127 26.96 -4.75 31.00
C PRO A 127 26.73 -3.24 30.84
N ALA A 128 26.69 -2.49 31.95
CA ALA A 128 26.42 -1.06 31.97
C ALA A 128 27.19 -0.29 30.89
N VAL A 129 26.48 0.62 30.23
CA VAL A 129 26.96 1.36 29.07
C VAL A 129 27.33 2.76 29.50
N TYR A 130 28.54 3.18 29.14
CA TYR A 130 29.04 4.53 29.33
C TYR A 130 28.96 5.31 28.01
N GLY A 131 27.76 5.42 27.44
CA GLY A 131 27.41 6.47 26.48
C GLY A 131 26.80 7.64 27.27
N THR A 132 27.38 8.83 27.13
CA THR A 132 27.20 9.96 28.06
C THR A 132 25.76 10.49 28.10
N TRP A 133 25.09 10.63 26.94
CA TRP A 133 23.71 11.10 26.87
C TRP A 133 22.69 10.17 27.57
N LEU A 134 22.82 8.85 27.41
CA LEU A 134 21.94 7.85 28.05
C LEU A 134 22.13 7.76 29.58
N GLY A 135 23.32 8.12 30.06
CA GLY A 135 23.62 8.23 31.49
C GLY A 135 22.87 9.35 32.20
N GLY A 136 22.53 10.44 31.48
CA GLY A 136 21.72 11.56 31.99
C GLY A 136 20.24 11.22 32.16
N LEU A 137 19.75 10.22 31.42
CA LEU A 137 18.34 9.80 31.34
C LEU A 137 17.99 8.61 32.27
N GLY A 138 18.94 8.12 33.06
CA GLY A 138 18.68 7.20 34.18
C GLY A 138 18.65 5.69 33.85
N GLY A 139 19.06 5.28 32.65
CA GLY A 139 19.11 3.86 32.25
C GLY A 139 20.47 3.20 32.50
N GLU A 140 20.62 2.36 33.53
CA GLU A 140 21.83 1.53 33.73
C GLU A 140 21.79 0.21 32.93
N THR A 141 20.71 -0.09 32.20
CA THR A 141 20.51 -1.35 31.47
C THR A 141 19.57 -1.18 30.26
N VAL A 142 19.89 -1.78 29.12
CA VAL A 142 18.97 -1.95 27.98
C VAL A 142 18.38 -3.37 28.05
N LYS A 143 17.06 -3.49 27.92
CA LYS A 143 16.39 -4.76 27.60
C LYS A 143 16.34 -4.85 26.08
N ALA A 144 17.03 -5.84 25.50
CA ALA A 144 16.79 -6.23 24.12
C ALA A 144 15.81 -7.42 24.14
N SER A 145 14.52 -7.13 24.08
CA SER A 145 13.46 -8.11 23.89
C SER A 145 13.01 -7.97 22.45
N THR A 146 13.39 -8.94 21.60
CA THR A 146 12.99 -9.08 20.19
C THR A 146 13.20 -7.82 19.35
N GLU A 147 14.19 -7.88 18.44
CA GLU A 147 14.31 -6.88 17.36
C GLU A 147 14.48 -5.42 17.83
N HIS A 148 15.58 -5.15 18.55
CA HIS A 148 15.99 -3.78 18.87
C HIS A 148 17.09 -3.37 17.89
N TYR A 149 16.66 -2.82 16.75
CA TYR A 149 17.53 -2.50 15.61
C TYR A 149 18.48 -1.30 15.85
N VAL A 150 18.12 -0.35 16.73
CA VAL A 150 18.84 0.95 16.87
C VAL A 150 19.79 1.04 18.08
N VAL A 151 19.50 0.29 19.15
CA VAL A 151 20.05 0.66 20.47
C VAL A 151 21.47 0.13 20.66
N MET A 152 21.76 -1.14 20.31
CA MET A 152 23.00 -1.77 20.78
C MET A 152 24.28 -1.34 20.05
N GLN A 153 24.21 -0.92 18.78
CA GLN A 153 25.39 -0.38 18.10
C GLN A 153 25.80 0.93 18.75
N ASN A 154 24.89 1.88 18.95
CA ASN A 154 25.14 3.13 19.67
C ASN A 154 25.53 2.94 21.16
N VAL A 155 25.07 1.85 21.77
CA VAL A 155 25.27 1.53 23.19
C VAL A 155 26.56 0.73 23.45
N LEU A 156 27.12 0.04 22.45
CA LEU A 156 28.36 -0.74 22.61
C LEU A 156 29.48 -0.31 21.64
N SER A 157 29.23 0.59 20.69
CA SER A 157 30.27 1.21 19.87
C SER A 157 31.02 2.24 20.70
N ASP A 158 31.93 1.76 21.52
CA ASP A 158 33.06 2.56 21.97
C ASP A 158 34.10 2.81 20.85
N GLN A 159 33.76 2.51 19.58
CA GLN A 159 34.41 3.06 18.41
C GLN A 159 33.88 4.48 18.17
N LYS A 160 34.37 5.46 18.93
CA LYS A 160 33.80 6.82 18.95
C LYS A 160 33.75 7.47 17.55
N TYR A 161 34.65 7.10 16.63
CA TYR A 161 34.68 7.50 15.21
C TYR A 161 35.97 6.91 14.57
N PRO A 162 36.16 6.97 13.24
CA PRO A 162 37.45 6.67 12.60
C PRO A 162 38.58 7.53 13.18
N GLY A 163 39.51 6.90 13.90
CA GLY A 163 40.63 7.57 14.59
C GLY A 163 40.48 7.64 16.11
N ASP A 164 39.53 6.90 16.70
CA ASP A 164 39.52 6.66 18.13
C ASP A 164 40.67 5.72 18.54
N ASP A 165 41.67 6.28 19.22
CA ASP A 165 42.86 5.58 19.70
C ASP A 165 42.63 4.91 21.07
N ASP A 166 41.39 4.93 21.61
CA ASP A 166 41.14 4.53 22.99
C ASP A 166 41.24 3.00 23.18
N GLU A 167 42.45 2.52 23.48
CA GLU A 167 42.72 1.15 23.94
C GLU A 167 42.03 0.80 25.29
N SER A 168 41.18 1.68 25.85
CA SER A 168 40.46 1.46 27.12
C SER A 168 39.05 0.86 26.97
N THR A 169 38.63 0.64 25.73
CA THR A 169 37.40 -0.04 25.29
C THR A 169 37.34 -1.45 25.90
N LEU A 170 36.36 -1.70 26.77
CA LEU A 170 36.29 -2.93 27.58
C LEU A 170 35.78 -4.14 26.77
N TYR A 171 35.09 -3.91 25.65
CA TYR A 171 34.47 -4.92 24.79
C TYR A 171 34.41 -4.46 23.32
N PRO A 172 35.52 -4.41 22.57
CA PRO A 172 35.48 -4.09 21.15
C PRO A 172 34.69 -5.16 20.37
N LEU A 173 33.86 -4.72 19.42
CA LEU A 173 33.15 -5.62 18.52
C LEU A 173 34.14 -6.39 17.62
N ASP A 174 33.78 -7.61 17.22
CA ASP A 174 34.56 -8.42 16.29
C ASP A 174 34.23 -8.04 14.85
N ASP A 175 34.98 -7.07 14.33
CA ASP A 175 34.84 -6.56 12.94
C ASP A 175 35.24 -7.58 11.86
N ASN A 176 35.68 -8.80 12.23
CA ASN A 176 36.05 -9.85 11.30
C ASN A 176 34.87 -10.78 10.98
N LEU A 177 33.82 -10.19 10.40
CA LEU A 177 32.67 -10.90 9.85
C LEU A 177 33.09 -11.92 8.77
N ILE A 178 32.60 -13.15 8.89
CA ILE A 178 32.82 -14.26 7.96
C ILE A 178 31.51 -14.57 7.25
N VAL A 179 31.53 -14.58 5.92
CA VAL A 179 30.36 -14.98 5.12
C VAL A 179 30.13 -16.49 5.25
N VAL A 180 28.89 -16.88 5.45
CA VAL A 180 28.43 -18.27 5.53
C VAL A 180 27.54 -18.56 4.34
N GLY A 181 27.89 -19.60 3.58
CA GLY A 181 27.18 -20.00 2.37
C GLY A 181 27.47 -19.12 1.15
N GLY A 182 26.82 -19.44 0.02
CA GLY A 182 27.02 -18.75 -1.24
C GLY A 182 28.44 -18.84 -1.82
N VAL A 183 28.75 -17.94 -2.76
CA VAL A 183 30.03 -17.90 -3.51
C VAL A 183 31.22 -17.44 -2.65
N TYR A 184 30.96 -16.80 -1.51
CA TYR A 184 31.96 -16.23 -0.63
C TYR A 184 32.12 -16.98 0.70
N ASP A 185 31.55 -18.18 0.83
CA ASP A 185 31.60 -18.99 2.05
C ASP A 185 33.01 -19.09 2.66
N GLY A 186 33.09 -18.81 3.97
CA GLY A 186 34.31 -18.83 4.77
C GLY A 186 35.28 -17.67 4.54
N LYS A 187 34.93 -16.68 3.71
CA LYS A 187 35.74 -15.47 3.49
C LYS A 187 35.30 -14.36 4.43
N SER A 188 36.26 -13.55 4.86
CA SER A 188 35.96 -12.36 5.66
C SER A 188 35.41 -11.24 4.77
N VAL A 189 34.39 -10.52 5.24
CA VAL A 189 33.82 -9.35 4.56
C VAL A 189 34.92 -8.33 4.29
N LYS A 190 35.71 -7.99 5.31
CA LYS A 190 36.84 -7.08 5.16
C LYS A 190 37.84 -7.55 4.10
N GLY A 191 38.18 -8.84 4.08
CA GLY A 191 39.10 -9.38 3.10
C GLY A 191 38.55 -9.38 1.67
N LEU A 192 37.23 -9.43 1.48
CA LEU A 192 36.59 -9.27 0.17
C LEU A 192 36.68 -7.81 -0.30
N LEU A 193 36.29 -6.87 0.55
CA LEU A 193 36.36 -5.42 0.27
C LEU A 193 37.79 -4.93 -0.03
N ASP A 194 38.79 -5.46 0.70
CA ASP A 194 40.20 -5.12 0.47
C ASP A 194 40.82 -5.83 -0.75
N GLY A 195 40.06 -6.69 -1.45
CA GLY A 195 40.58 -7.52 -2.55
C GLY A 195 41.63 -8.55 -2.10
N GLY A 196 41.54 -9.04 -0.86
CA GLY A 196 42.50 -9.95 -0.23
C GLY A 196 42.41 -11.42 -0.68
N TYR A 197 41.39 -11.78 -1.46
CA TYR A 197 41.14 -13.15 -1.91
C TYR A 197 41.41 -13.36 -3.40
N PHE A 198 41.69 -14.62 -3.76
CA PHE A 198 41.91 -15.06 -5.15
C PHE A 198 41.00 -16.27 -5.44
N ASP A 199 40.55 -16.39 -6.68
CA ASP A 199 39.80 -17.55 -7.18
C ASP A 199 40.72 -18.78 -7.40
N GLU A 200 40.15 -19.89 -7.87
CA GLU A 200 40.87 -21.15 -8.10
C GLU A 200 41.93 -21.03 -9.21
N GLU A 201 41.75 -20.08 -10.13
CA GLU A 201 42.65 -19.74 -11.23
C GLU A 201 43.76 -18.74 -10.81
N GLY A 202 43.70 -18.19 -9.61
CA GLY A 202 44.66 -17.23 -9.07
C GLY A 202 44.42 -15.79 -9.53
N VAL A 203 43.22 -15.47 -10.01
CA VAL A 203 42.75 -14.11 -10.29
C VAL A 203 42.22 -13.50 -8.99
N GLN A 204 42.53 -12.22 -8.77
CA GLN A 204 42.08 -11.49 -7.59
C GLN A 204 40.56 -11.31 -7.64
N ILE A 205 39.87 -11.62 -6.54
CA ILE A 205 38.45 -11.34 -6.37
C ILE A 205 38.34 -9.85 -6.03
N LEU A 206 37.60 -9.11 -6.85
CA LEU A 206 37.28 -7.71 -6.63
C LEU A 206 35.76 -7.61 -6.52
N ILE A 207 35.28 -6.98 -5.45
CA ILE A 207 33.87 -6.63 -5.31
C ILE A 207 33.65 -5.37 -6.15
N GLU A 208 32.60 -5.38 -6.95
CA GLU A 208 32.11 -4.22 -7.70
C GLU A 208 30.89 -3.67 -6.96
N ASP A 209 30.51 -2.43 -7.27
CA ASP A 209 29.27 -1.82 -6.80
C ASP A 209 28.11 -2.48 -7.56
N VAL A 210 27.49 -3.49 -6.92
CA VAL A 210 26.45 -4.34 -7.50
C VAL A 210 25.08 -3.70 -7.33
N ASN A 211 24.86 -3.04 -6.19
CA ASN A 211 23.59 -2.38 -5.87
C ASN A 211 23.44 -1.02 -6.59
N GLY A 212 24.52 -0.46 -7.14
CA GLY A 212 24.51 0.78 -7.92
C GLY A 212 24.44 2.05 -7.06
N ASP A 213 24.67 1.96 -5.75
CA ASP A 213 24.61 3.11 -4.83
C ASP A 213 25.89 3.97 -4.85
N GLY A 214 26.92 3.55 -5.58
CA GLY A 214 28.17 4.27 -5.74
C GLY A 214 29.21 3.96 -4.65
N VAL A 215 28.89 3.08 -3.69
CA VAL A 215 29.73 2.72 -2.55
C VAL A 215 29.94 1.21 -2.48
N ILE A 216 31.20 0.78 -2.51
CA ILE A 216 31.52 -0.65 -2.37
C ILE A 216 31.50 -1.04 -0.88
N ASP A 217 30.51 -1.81 -0.46
CA ASP A 217 30.33 -2.22 0.94
C ASP A 217 29.83 -3.68 1.11
N ILE A 218 29.35 -4.02 2.32
CA ILE A 218 28.86 -5.38 2.62
C ILE A 218 27.59 -5.76 1.85
N LYS A 219 26.78 -4.78 1.41
CA LYS A 219 25.57 -5.01 0.59
C LYS A 219 25.92 -5.54 -0.79
N ASP A 220 27.11 -5.24 -1.31
CA ASP A 220 27.63 -5.81 -2.57
C ASP A 220 28.17 -7.24 -2.41
N ILE A 221 28.30 -7.71 -1.17
CA ILE A 221 28.80 -9.06 -0.84
C ILE A 221 27.64 -9.99 -0.51
N LEU A 222 26.66 -9.52 0.27
CA LEU A 222 25.51 -10.29 0.70
C LEU A 222 24.42 -10.29 -0.37
N GLN A 223 23.61 -11.34 -0.41
CA GLN A 223 22.39 -11.38 -1.19
C GLN A 223 21.19 -11.21 -0.26
N PRO A 224 20.10 -10.57 -0.69
CA PRO A 224 18.87 -10.53 0.07
C PRO A 224 18.44 -11.93 0.49
N ASN A 225 18.22 -12.13 1.79
CA ASN A 225 17.84 -13.42 2.34
C ASN A 225 17.13 -13.29 3.70
N GLU A 226 15.81 -13.18 3.68
CA GLU A 226 14.96 -13.15 4.88
C GLU A 226 14.21 -14.43 5.14
N THR A 227 13.86 -15.16 4.09
CA THR A 227 13.02 -16.35 4.17
C THR A 227 13.78 -17.56 4.70
N GLU A 228 15.02 -17.77 4.25
CA GLU A 228 15.84 -18.92 4.64
C GLU A 228 17.25 -18.48 5.04
N ILE A 229 17.38 -17.93 6.24
CA ILE A 229 18.62 -17.42 6.87
C ILE A 229 19.67 -18.50 7.23
N THR A 230 19.82 -19.51 6.37
CA THR A 230 20.78 -20.60 6.44
C THR A 230 22.08 -20.34 5.65
N GLU A 231 22.04 -19.44 4.67
CA GLU A 231 23.18 -19.00 3.86
C GLU A 231 23.13 -17.49 3.57
N ASN A 232 24.15 -16.92 2.91
CA ASN A 232 24.26 -15.48 2.63
C ASN A 232 24.16 -14.58 3.88
N ILE A 233 24.72 -15.06 4.99
CA ILE A 233 24.83 -14.33 6.27
C ILE A 233 26.30 -14.08 6.60
N ALA A 234 26.61 -12.89 7.12
CA ALA A 234 27.93 -12.58 7.67
C ALA A 234 27.91 -12.74 9.19
N VAL A 235 28.80 -13.57 9.76
CA VAL A 235 28.82 -13.87 11.20
C VAL A 235 30.16 -13.53 11.84
N SER A 236 30.15 -13.05 13.07
CA SER A 236 31.32 -12.84 13.92
C SER A 236 31.15 -13.59 15.25
N SER A 237 32.00 -13.30 16.24
CA SER A 237 31.89 -13.89 17.58
C SER A 237 30.87 -13.21 18.51
N ASP A 238 30.26 -12.11 18.07
CA ASP A 238 29.40 -11.23 18.86
C ASP A 238 28.13 -10.76 18.13
N TYR A 239 28.11 -10.74 16.79
CA TYR A 239 26.92 -10.44 15.99
C TYR A 239 26.88 -11.20 14.65
N SER A 240 25.75 -11.10 13.96
CA SER A 240 25.61 -11.52 12.57
C SER A 240 24.79 -10.51 11.78
N VAL A 241 25.00 -10.45 10.46
CA VAL A 241 24.38 -9.51 9.53
C VAL A 241 23.82 -10.26 8.33
N THR A 242 22.56 -9.99 7.97
CA THR A 242 21.95 -10.41 6.69
C THR A 242 21.55 -9.20 5.89
N LEU A 243 21.42 -9.34 4.57
CA LEU A 243 20.80 -8.34 3.71
C LEU A 243 19.32 -8.71 3.56
N LYS A 244 18.45 -7.71 3.73
CA LYS A 244 17.00 -7.78 3.55
C LYS A 244 16.62 -7.68 2.08
N ASP A 245 15.40 -8.09 1.75
CA ASP A 245 14.82 -7.92 0.41
C ASP A 245 14.70 -6.45 0.00
N ASP A 246 14.41 -5.57 0.95
CA ASP A 246 14.40 -4.11 0.81
C ASP A 246 15.79 -3.45 0.76
N GLY A 247 16.86 -4.24 0.68
CA GLY A 247 18.25 -3.78 0.60
C GLY A 247 18.84 -3.28 1.92
N LYS A 248 18.12 -3.39 3.04
CA LYS A 248 18.60 -3.00 4.37
C LYS A 248 19.42 -4.11 5.03
N LEU A 249 20.31 -3.76 5.95
CA LEU A 249 21.07 -4.75 6.72
C LEU A 249 20.38 -5.06 8.03
N LEU A 250 20.21 -6.35 8.33
CA LEU A 250 19.62 -6.85 9.56
C LEU A 250 20.68 -7.45 10.47
N TYR A 251 20.92 -6.80 11.60
CA TYR A 251 21.90 -7.19 12.61
C TYR A 251 21.26 -8.01 13.75
N ARG A 252 21.93 -9.08 14.18
CA ARG A 252 21.50 -9.94 15.29
C ARG A 252 22.64 -10.14 16.28
N TRP A 253 22.36 -10.01 17.58
CA TRP A 253 23.33 -10.16 18.68
C TRP A 253 22.86 -11.19 19.72
N GLY A 254 23.75 -12.01 20.29
CA GLY A 254 23.38 -12.92 21.39
C GLY A 254 24.35 -14.08 21.72
N ASN A 255 24.11 -14.73 22.87
CA ASN A 255 24.62 -16.08 23.23
C ASN A 255 23.43 -16.97 23.69
N VAL A 256 22.22 -16.68 23.19
CA VAL A 256 20.98 -17.38 23.53
C VAL A 256 20.13 -17.58 22.28
N ILE A 257 19.47 -18.74 22.21
CA ILE A 257 18.47 -19.01 21.16
C ILE A 257 17.32 -18.02 21.28
N LYS A 258 17.13 -17.15 20.30
CA LYS A 258 15.94 -16.28 20.26
C LYS A 258 14.81 -17.00 19.53
N LYS A 259 13.62 -16.93 20.11
CA LYS A 259 12.35 -17.30 19.48
C LYS A 259 11.53 -16.01 19.38
N PRO A 260 11.23 -15.49 18.17
CA PRO A 260 10.12 -14.56 17.99
C PRO A 260 8.87 -15.25 18.54
N ASN A 261 8.17 -14.57 19.43
CA ASN A 261 7.00 -15.11 20.14
C ASN A 261 5.77 -14.25 19.84
N ASP A 262 5.76 -13.66 18.64
CA ASP A 262 4.79 -12.65 18.27
C ASP A 262 3.47 -13.34 17.91
N VAL A 263 2.37 -12.75 18.36
CA VAL A 263 1.02 -13.22 18.00
C VAL A 263 0.47 -12.30 16.93
N ARG A 264 0.19 -12.88 15.76
CA ARG A 264 -0.42 -12.21 14.61
C ARG A 264 -1.92 -12.47 14.60
N LEU A 265 -2.68 -11.42 14.31
CA LEU A 265 -4.10 -11.49 14.00
C LEU A 265 -4.32 -11.02 12.57
N GLU A 266 -5.24 -11.67 11.88
CA GLU A 266 -5.70 -11.27 10.55
C GLU A 266 -7.22 -11.16 10.52
N ALA A 267 -7.70 -10.12 9.84
CA ALA A 267 -9.10 -9.91 9.60
C ALA A 267 -9.32 -9.25 8.24
N THR A 268 -10.41 -9.62 7.56
CA THR A 268 -10.86 -8.97 6.33
C THR A 268 -12.03 -8.05 6.64
N LEU A 269 -11.93 -6.79 6.22
CA LEU A 269 -13.00 -5.79 6.28
C LEU A 269 -13.65 -5.67 4.90
N ASP A 270 -14.99 -5.72 4.84
CA ASP A 270 -15.72 -5.52 3.58
C ASP A 270 -15.35 -4.18 2.90
N LEU A 271 -15.30 -4.19 1.57
CA LEU A 271 -15.21 -3.00 0.72
C LEU A 271 -16.60 -2.56 0.21
N PRO A 272 -16.73 -1.32 -0.30
CA PRO A 272 -17.96 -0.85 -0.94
C PRO A 272 -18.37 -1.77 -2.10
N THR A 273 -19.63 -2.19 -2.09
CA THR A 273 -20.13 -3.16 -3.08
C THR A 273 -20.16 -2.58 -4.50
N ASP A 274 -20.42 -1.28 -4.61
CA ASP A 274 -20.45 -0.50 -5.86
C ASP A 274 -19.09 -0.46 -6.57
N TRP A 275 -17.98 -0.67 -5.87
CA TRP A 275 -16.68 -0.77 -6.52
C TRP A 275 -16.56 -2.06 -7.35
N SER A 276 -17.29 -3.12 -6.99
CA SER A 276 -17.23 -4.43 -7.67
C SER A 276 -18.18 -4.55 -8.86
N GLU A 277 -19.03 -3.55 -9.07
CA GLU A 277 -20.06 -3.53 -10.12
C GLU A 277 -19.49 -3.05 -11.46
N TYR A 278 -19.90 -3.69 -12.56
CA TYR A 278 -19.59 -3.23 -13.91
C TYR A 278 -20.49 -2.07 -14.30
N ASN A 279 -19.90 -1.06 -14.94
CA ASN A 279 -20.64 -0.01 -15.60
C ASN A 279 -21.39 -0.62 -16.80
N PRO A 280 -22.71 -0.54 -16.86
CA PRO A 280 -23.50 -1.18 -17.91
C PRO A 280 -23.36 -0.54 -19.29
N TYR A 281 -22.74 0.64 -19.39
CA TYR A 281 -22.56 1.34 -20.67
C TYR A 281 -21.18 1.15 -21.29
N THR A 282 -20.18 0.81 -20.48
CA THR A 282 -18.78 0.69 -20.90
C THR A 282 -18.22 -0.71 -20.67
N SER A 283 -18.94 -1.57 -19.93
CA SER A 283 -18.56 -2.92 -19.52
C SER A 283 -17.16 -3.03 -18.93
N VAL A 284 -16.79 -1.95 -18.24
CA VAL A 284 -15.64 -1.89 -17.33
C VAL A 284 -16.18 -1.52 -15.97
N ARG A 285 -15.47 -1.86 -14.88
CA ARG A 285 -15.88 -1.43 -13.54
C ARG A 285 -15.83 0.11 -13.44
N ASP A 286 -16.72 0.67 -12.64
CA ASP A 286 -16.61 2.09 -12.29
C ASP A 286 -15.39 2.31 -11.38
N LEU A 287 -14.63 3.37 -11.66
CA LEU A 287 -13.53 3.80 -10.81
C LEU A 287 -14.03 4.92 -9.90
N TYR A 288 -13.62 4.89 -8.63
CA TYR A 288 -13.95 5.90 -7.65
C TYR A 288 -12.68 6.54 -7.10
N HIS A 289 -12.69 7.85 -6.93
CA HIS A 289 -11.66 8.59 -6.22
C HIS A 289 -12.00 8.52 -4.74
N VAL A 290 -11.08 7.96 -3.96
CA VAL A 290 -11.22 7.85 -2.51
C VAL A 290 -10.74 9.15 -1.90
N THR A 291 -11.67 9.98 -1.42
CA THR A 291 -11.37 11.32 -0.90
C THR A 291 -10.91 11.28 0.56
N GLU A 292 -11.38 10.29 1.32
CA GLU A 292 -10.98 10.06 2.71
C GLU A 292 -11.02 8.55 2.98
N ALA A 293 -9.96 7.98 3.57
CA ALA A 293 -9.97 6.60 4.04
C ALA A 293 -9.15 6.44 5.31
N GLU A 294 -9.78 5.90 6.36
CA GLU A 294 -9.18 5.74 7.68
C GLU A 294 -9.39 4.31 8.21
N LEU A 295 -8.34 3.69 8.75
CA LEU A 295 -8.43 2.46 9.54
C LEU A 295 -8.38 2.81 11.03
N VAL A 296 -9.42 2.49 11.77
CA VAL A 296 -9.53 2.74 13.21
C VAL A 296 -9.41 1.42 13.97
N ILE A 297 -8.40 1.29 14.82
CA ILE A 297 -8.22 0.13 15.71
C ILE A 297 -8.50 0.52 17.15
N HIS A 298 -9.38 -0.23 17.80
CA HIS A 298 -9.61 -0.10 19.24
C HIS A 298 -8.81 -1.15 19.99
N HIS A 299 -7.99 -0.74 20.94
CA HIS A 299 -7.12 -1.65 21.71
C HIS A 299 -6.81 -1.08 23.10
N THR A 300 -6.05 -1.82 23.90
CA THR A 300 -5.44 -1.28 25.13
C THR A 300 -4.01 -0.83 24.87
N ILE A 301 -3.57 0.16 25.65
CA ILE A 301 -2.18 0.61 25.73
C ILE A 301 -1.32 -0.57 26.21
N THR A 302 -0.45 -1.08 25.35
CA THR A 302 0.58 -2.08 25.68
C THR A 302 1.81 -1.38 26.29
N ASN A 303 2.85 -2.12 26.63
CA ASN A 303 4.12 -1.55 27.09
C ASN A 303 5.29 -1.82 26.12
N ASN A 304 5.00 -2.31 24.91
CA ASN A 304 5.98 -2.64 23.89
C ASN A 304 5.92 -1.61 22.75
N PRO A 305 7.03 -0.92 22.42
CA PRO A 305 7.05 0.02 21.30
C PRO A 305 6.94 -0.63 19.92
N ASN A 306 7.14 -1.94 19.84
CA ASN A 306 7.24 -2.67 18.58
C ASN A 306 5.94 -3.37 18.18
N ASP A 307 4.84 -3.17 18.90
CA ASP A 307 3.52 -3.62 18.45
C ASP A 307 3.14 -2.86 17.17
N GLN A 308 2.49 -3.54 16.22
CA GLN A 308 2.23 -2.99 14.90
C GLN A 308 0.79 -3.27 14.45
N VAL A 309 0.18 -2.28 13.81
CA VAL A 309 -1.05 -2.42 13.02
C VAL A 309 -0.68 -2.08 11.59
N ARG A 310 -1.00 -2.97 10.64
CA ARG A 310 -0.63 -2.81 9.24
C ARG A 310 -1.81 -3.17 8.32
N PRO A 311 -2.17 -2.35 7.32
CA PRO A 311 -2.52 -2.87 6.00
C PRO A 311 -1.26 -3.63 5.56
N GLU A 312 -1.37 -4.94 5.39
CA GLU A 312 -0.25 -5.89 5.56
C GLU A 312 1.06 -5.52 4.81
N ASP A 313 2.18 -5.85 5.48
CA ASP A 313 3.58 -5.80 5.03
C ASP A 313 4.16 -4.55 4.33
N PHE A 314 3.83 -3.37 4.87
CA PHE A 314 4.88 -2.36 5.03
C PHE A 314 5.75 -2.71 6.24
N GLU A 315 6.79 -3.51 5.99
CA GLU A 315 7.90 -3.76 6.90
C GLU A 315 8.60 -2.44 7.25
N ASN A 316 8.18 -1.83 8.36
CA ASN A 316 8.84 -0.64 8.87
C ASN A 316 10.02 -1.03 9.76
N GLU A 317 11.11 -1.45 9.13
CA GLU A 317 12.42 -1.54 9.78
C GLU A 317 13.31 -0.34 9.40
N ALA A 318 12.74 0.88 9.36
CA ALA A 318 13.57 2.08 9.38
C ALA A 318 14.11 2.29 10.79
N ALA A 319 15.05 1.44 11.12
CA ALA A 319 15.82 1.46 12.34
C ALA A 319 17.16 0.76 12.02
N ILE A 320 17.70 0.97 10.81
CA ILE A 320 18.88 0.26 10.33
C ILE A 320 20.13 0.51 11.19
N GLY A 321 20.13 1.51 12.09
CA GLY A 321 21.20 1.66 13.09
C GLY A 321 22.60 1.78 12.49
N ILE A 322 22.71 2.01 11.19
CA ILE A 322 23.95 2.22 10.47
C ILE A 322 24.34 3.67 10.73
N LEU A 323 25.56 3.89 11.20
CA LEU A 323 26.14 5.22 11.16
C LEU A 323 26.10 5.70 9.71
N PRO A 324 25.44 6.83 9.40
CA PRO A 324 25.39 7.33 8.04
C PRO A 324 26.82 7.41 7.49
N THR A 325 27.04 6.79 6.35
CA THR A 325 28.27 6.92 5.57
C THR A 325 28.49 8.40 5.30
N TYR A 326 29.71 8.89 5.47
CA TYR A 326 29.97 10.33 5.45
C TYR A 326 31.35 10.69 4.91
N TYR A 327 31.46 11.94 4.45
CA TYR A 327 32.72 12.59 4.16
C TYR A 327 32.85 13.90 4.95
N ILE A 328 34.09 14.35 5.13
CA ILE A 328 34.39 15.58 5.88
C ILE A 328 34.71 16.70 4.88
N ASP A 329 33.96 17.79 4.94
CA ASP A 329 34.30 19.05 4.25
C ASP A 329 34.89 20.05 5.27
N PRO A 330 36.20 20.34 5.21
CA PRO A 330 36.88 21.20 6.19
C PRO A 330 36.62 22.70 6.00
N ALA A 331 35.88 23.12 4.95
CA ALA A 331 35.62 24.53 4.67
C ALA A 331 34.23 24.75 4.03
N TRP A 332 33.25 23.99 4.48
CA TRP A 332 31.90 24.04 3.95
C TRP A 332 31.24 25.39 4.25
N ASN A 333 30.49 25.89 3.29
CA ASN A 333 29.74 27.15 3.38
C ASN A 333 28.50 27.09 2.48
N GLY A 334 27.89 25.92 2.34
CA GLY A 334 26.72 25.69 1.48
C GLY A 334 25.50 26.50 1.93
N ASP A 335 25.36 26.74 3.23
CA ASP A 335 24.30 27.55 3.83
C ASP A 335 24.60 29.07 3.92
N GLY A 336 25.84 29.48 3.61
CA GLY A 336 26.26 30.87 3.73
C GLY A 336 26.48 31.38 5.15
N ALA A 337 26.52 30.51 6.18
CA ALA A 337 26.74 30.90 7.58
C ALA A 337 28.23 31.17 7.90
N GLY A 338 29.15 30.75 7.03
CA GLY A 338 30.60 30.88 7.19
C GLY A 338 31.32 29.56 6.93
N GLU A 339 32.58 29.65 6.47
CA GLU A 339 33.45 28.48 6.27
C GLU A 339 33.73 27.78 7.61
N ARG A 340 33.42 26.49 7.68
CA ARG A 340 33.66 25.62 8.86
C ARG A 340 33.80 24.16 8.47
N GLU A 341 34.28 23.35 9.40
CA GLU A 341 34.27 21.90 9.22
C GLU A 341 32.86 21.34 9.45
N VAL A 342 32.37 20.55 8.49
CA VAL A 342 31.14 19.76 8.64
C VAL A 342 31.35 18.32 8.19
N TRP A 343 30.57 17.42 8.74
CA TRP A 343 30.49 16.02 8.29
C TRP A 343 29.18 15.88 7.51
N LEU A 344 29.27 15.40 6.28
CA LEU A 344 28.15 15.33 5.33
C LEU A 344 27.92 13.88 4.95
N THR A 345 26.65 13.45 4.88
CA THR A 345 26.33 12.09 4.45
C THR A 345 26.74 11.88 3.00
N THR A 346 27.24 10.69 2.67
CA THR A 346 27.47 10.30 1.27
C THR A 346 26.18 9.85 0.62
N ASP A 347 25.30 9.21 1.39
CA ASP A 347 24.09 8.56 0.89
C ASP A 347 22.84 9.12 1.60
N ALA A 348 21.69 8.98 0.94
CA ALA A 348 20.42 9.24 1.59
C ALA A 348 20.07 8.08 2.53
N TYR A 349 19.45 8.38 3.66
CA TYR A 349 19.02 7.38 4.63
C TYR A 349 17.79 7.86 5.39
N TYR A 350 16.96 6.92 5.83
CA TYR A 350 15.84 7.22 6.70
C TYR A 350 16.28 7.23 8.15
N ALA A 351 15.88 8.27 8.87
CA ALA A 351 15.97 8.29 10.32
C ALA A 351 14.99 7.31 10.96
N GLY A 352 15.23 7.02 12.24
CA GLY A 352 14.41 6.09 13.04
C GLY A 352 12.94 6.50 13.17
N ASP A 353 12.61 7.74 12.81
CA ASP A 353 11.27 8.34 12.77
C ASP A 353 10.61 8.31 11.38
N GLY A 354 11.32 7.84 10.34
CA GLY A 354 10.83 7.83 8.95
C GLY A 354 11.16 9.09 8.14
N THR A 355 11.89 10.05 8.71
CA THR A 355 12.39 11.21 7.97
C THR A 355 13.50 10.79 6.99
N LEU A 356 13.35 11.06 5.70
CA LEU A 356 14.43 10.89 4.73
C LEU A 356 15.45 12.01 4.89
N TYR A 357 16.67 11.68 5.29
CA TYR A 357 17.83 12.55 5.18
C TYR A 357 18.50 12.30 3.83
N PRO A 358 18.55 13.28 2.91
CA PRO A 358 19.22 13.12 1.62
C PRO A 358 20.74 13.00 1.82
N ALA A 359 21.45 12.58 0.76
CA ALA A 359 22.89 12.75 0.67
C ALA A 359 23.27 14.23 0.91
N ASP A 360 24.47 14.46 1.44
CA ASP A 360 24.97 15.77 1.90
C ASP A 360 24.23 16.36 3.12
N THR A 361 23.52 15.54 3.91
CA THR A 361 22.95 15.98 5.20
C THR A 361 24.07 16.19 6.23
N ILE A 362 24.04 17.31 6.96
CA ILE A 362 25.05 17.65 7.97
C ILE A 362 24.85 16.79 9.23
N LEU A 363 25.83 15.95 9.52
CA LEU A 363 25.90 15.08 10.69
C LEU A 363 26.63 15.73 11.88
N ARG A 364 27.58 16.62 11.58
CA ARG A 364 28.39 17.31 12.58
C ARG A 364 28.75 18.69 12.06
N ASP A 365 28.65 19.68 12.93
CA ASP A 365 28.91 21.08 12.63
C ASP A 365 29.74 21.73 13.75
N GLU A 366 30.90 22.31 13.38
CA GLU A 366 31.77 23.06 14.29
C GLU A 366 31.05 24.24 14.97
N PHE A 367 30.10 24.90 14.30
CA PHE A 367 29.34 25.99 14.91
C PHE A 367 28.34 25.50 15.96
N LEU A 368 27.84 24.27 15.80
CA LEU A 368 26.96 23.66 16.79
C LEU A 368 27.74 23.34 18.08
N ALA A 369 28.98 22.86 17.95
CA ALA A 369 29.90 22.67 19.09
C ALA A 369 30.16 24.00 19.82
N ASP A 370 30.37 25.10 19.09
CA ASP A 370 30.55 26.43 19.68
C ASP A 370 29.28 26.92 20.42
N ALA A 371 28.08 26.64 19.89
CA ALA A 371 26.81 26.97 20.54
C ALA A 371 26.57 26.14 21.81
N TRP A 372 27.04 24.88 21.81
CA TRP A 372 26.93 23.97 22.94
C TRP A 372 27.61 24.50 24.21
N ASP A 373 28.79 25.11 24.06
CA ASP A 373 29.56 25.70 25.15
C ASP A 373 28.80 26.81 25.91
N GLU A 374 27.78 27.40 25.28
CA GLU A 374 26.91 28.44 25.87
C GLU A 374 25.57 27.88 26.39
N SER A 375 25.30 26.59 26.22
CA SER A 375 24.05 25.92 26.60
C SER A 375 23.97 25.51 28.08
N VAL A 376 22.76 25.13 28.51
CA VAL A 376 22.53 24.45 29.81
C VAL A 376 22.48 22.92 29.66
N LEU A 377 22.60 22.40 28.44
CA LEU A 377 22.44 20.97 28.16
C LEU A 377 23.63 20.17 28.70
N GLY A 378 24.85 20.69 28.66
CA GLY A 378 26.02 20.05 29.29
C GLY A 378 25.84 19.78 30.80
N ASP A 379 24.99 20.55 31.50
CA ASP A 379 24.72 20.37 32.93
C ASP A 379 23.82 19.15 33.25
N ILE A 380 23.15 18.56 32.25
CA ILE A 380 22.27 17.38 32.39
C ILE A 380 22.91 16.07 31.87
N GLY A 381 24.22 16.08 31.58
CA GLY A 381 24.98 14.89 31.18
C GLY A 381 25.06 14.65 29.67
N ALA A 382 24.70 15.65 28.88
CA ALA A 382 24.62 15.60 27.43
C ALA A 382 25.96 15.87 26.71
N ASP A 383 27.04 15.19 27.08
CA ASP A 383 28.40 15.60 26.67
C ASP A 383 28.68 15.52 25.14
N ASP A 384 27.82 14.87 24.38
CA ASP A 384 27.98 14.57 22.96
C ASP A 384 27.80 15.79 22.04
N GLY A 385 26.96 16.75 22.44
CA GLY A 385 26.78 17.99 21.68
C GLY A 385 27.99 18.93 21.74
N ALA A 386 28.93 18.70 22.68
CA ALA A 386 30.21 19.42 22.72
C ALA A 386 31.11 19.08 21.52
N ASP A 387 30.89 17.93 20.89
CA ASP A 387 31.60 17.55 19.67
C ASP A 387 30.88 18.09 18.41
N GLY A 388 29.71 18.74 18.54
CA GLY A 388 28.99 19.41 17.45
C GLY A 388 28.12 18.50 16.58
N PHE A 389 27.77 17.31 17.07
CA PHE A 389 26.91 16.37 16.36
C PHE A 389 25.45 16.85 16.29
N THR A 390 24.82 16.66 15.13
CA THR A 390 23.43 17.03 14.87
C THR A 390 22.49 15.86 15.17
N ASN A 391 21.17 16.09 15.14
CA ASN A 391 20.18 15.02 15.22
C ASN A 391 20.26 14.03 14.04
N ALA A 392 20.91 14.39 12.93
CA ALA A 392 21.15 13.46 11.83
C ALA A 392 22.23 12.40 12.19
N TRP A 393 23.15 12.72 13.12
CA TRP A 393 24.17 11.76 13.57
C TRP A 393 23.63 10.74 14.56
N TYR A 394 22.74 11.17 15.45
CA TYR A 394 22.05 10.29 16.37
C TYR A 394 20.71 9.98 15.77
N THR A 395 20.51 8.78 15.23
CA THR A 395 19.18 8.32 14.81
C THR A 395 18.32 8.20 16.07
N THR A 396 17.72 9.31 16.50
CA THR A 396 16.84 9.33 17.66
C THR A 396 15.49 8.77 17.25
N MET A 397 14.88 8.06 18.19
CA MET A 397 13.46 7.75 18.15
C MET A 397 12.75 9.02 18.61
N ASP A 398 12.33 9.87 17.69
CA ASP A 398 11.40 10.96 18.02
C ASP A 398 10.57 11.41 16.83
N ARG A 399 9.27 11.15 16.95
CA ARG A 399 8.21 12.16 16.82
C ARG A 399 6.92 11.52 17.37
N GLU A 400 5.95 12.35 17.79
CA GLU A 400 4.53 11.97 17.82
C GLU A 400 4.10 11.78 16.35
N PRO A 401 3.96 10.54 15.84
CA PRO A 401 3.72 10.29 14.41
C PRO A 401 2.28 10.59 14.01
N PHE A 402 1.40 10.69 15.02
CA PHE A 402 -0.03 10.82 14.88
C PHE A 402 -0.48 12.25 15.00
N GLU A 403 0.42 13.24 15.10
CA GLU A 403 0.01 14.58 14.73
C GLU A 403 -0.20 14.55 13.22
N PRO A 404 -1.47 14.61 12.74
CA PRO A 404 -1.70 14.74 11.32
C PRO A 404 -0.95 15.99 10.87
N VAL A 405 -0.12 15.87 9.83
CA VAL A 405 0.34 17.10 9.17
C VAL A 405 -0.91 17.57 8.47
N LEU A 406 -1.54 18.60 8.99
CA LEU A 406 -2.73 19.15 8.40
C LEU A 406 -2.33 20.25 7.41
N SER A 407 -3.22 20.53 6.46
CA SER A 407 -3.23 21.75 5.69
C SER A 407 -3.06 22.97 6.61
N GLU A 408 -2.59 24.11 6.08
CA GLU A 408 -2.36 25.32 6.87
C GLU A 408 -3.60 25.78 7.68
N ASP A 409 -4.80 25.33 7.28
CA ASP A 409 -6.07 25.61 7.95
C ASP A 409 -6.61 24.49 8.87
N GLY A 410 -5.93 23.35 8.95
CA GLY A 410 -6.27 22.27 9.88
C GLY A 410 -7.48 21.42 9.45
N THR A 411 -7.90 21.50 8.19
CA THR A 411 -9.14 20.85 7.71
C THR A 411 -8.91 19.60 6.88
N GLU A 412 -7.71 19.44 6.33
CA GLU A 412 -7.31 18.33 5.46
C GLU A 412 -5.93 17.82 5.90
N TYR A 413 -5.59 16.58 5.57
CA TYR A 413 -4.23 16.07 5.73
C TYR A 413 -3.33 16.69 4.63
N ALA A 414 -2.14 17.15 4.98
CA ALA A 414 -1.13 17.63 4.04
C ALA A 414 -0.23 16.48 3.59
N ASP A 415 0.28 16.56 2.35
CA ASP A 415 1.10 15.51 1.71
C ASP A 415 2.32 15.14 2.56
N SER A 416 2.24 14.00 3.24
CA SER A 416 3.36 13.38 3.93
C SER A 416 3.40 11.87 3.61
N GLY A 417 4.55 11.25 3.77
CA GLY A 417 4.75 9.83 3.44
C GLY A 417 3.91 8.87 4.28
N PRO A 418 3.78 7.58 3.87
CA PRO A 418 3.02 6.60 4.62
C PRO A 418 3.62 6.39 6.02
N ARG A 419 2.94 6.97 7.02
CA ARG A 419 3.24 6.78 8.44
C ARG A 419 2.38 5.65 9.01
N TRP A 420 2.52 4.44 8.48
CA TRP A 420 1.84 3.25 9.03
C TRP A 420 2.61 2.66 10.23
N ARG A 421 3.14 3.55 11.09
CA ARG A 421 3.83 3.17 12.33
C ARG A 421 2.96 3.48 13.53
N LEU A 422 2.94 2.54 14.44
CA LEU A 422 2.87 2.86 15.85
C LEU A 422 4.25 3.37 16.28
N LEU A 423 4.45 4.68 16.45
CA LEU A 423 5.66 5.15 17.17
C LEU A 423 5.44 5.00 18.68
N PRO A 424 6.54 4.80 19.43
CA PRO A 424 6.61 4.45 20.86
C PRO A 424 5.72 5.20 21.86
N ASP A 425 5.29 6.44 21.56
CA ASP A 425 4.79 7.34 22.59
C ASP A 425 3.35 7.08 23.05
N LYS A 426 2.56 6.27 22.31
CA LYS A 426 1.22 5.84 22.75
C LYS A 426 1.19 4.55 23.57
N TYR A 427 2.35 3.91 23.81
CA TYR A 427 2.44 2.58 24.43
C TYR A 427 3.14 2.56 25.79
N GLY A 428 2.79 3.51 26.66
CA GLY A 428 3.04 3.40 28.10
C GLY A 428 4.51 3.20 28.49
N GLN A 429 5.41 3.97 27.89
CA GLN A 429 6.83 3.91 28.19
C GLN A 429 7.28 4.92 29.25
N ASP A 430 8.26 4.47 30.03
CA ASP A 430 9.13 5.28 30.87
C ASP A 430 10.41 5.66 30.08
N LEU A 431 10.32 5.98 28.80
CA LEU A 431 11.48 6.43 28.03
C LEU A 431 11.43 7.96 27.90
N PRO A 432 12.33 8.71 28.56
CA PRO A 432 12.58 10.08 28.15
C PRO A 432 13.01 10.09 26.67
N SER A 433 12.42 10.98 25.88
CA SER A 433 12.81 11.20 24.48
C SER A 433 14.30 11.56 24.40
N VAL A 434 14.96 11.08 23.35
CA VAL A 434 16.42 11.20 23.14
C VAL A 434 16.74 12.35 22.18
N VAL A 435 15.84 13.30 21.95
CA VAL A 435 16.06 14.40 20.98
C VAL A 435 17.21 15.28 21.41
N ILE A 436 18.21 15.37 20.52
CA ILE A 436 19.19 16.44 20.56
C ILE A 436 18.58 17.61 19.79
N PRO A 437 18.38 18.77 20.44
CA PRO A 437 17.79 19.92 19.77
C PRO A 437 18.75 20.47 18.71
N ASP A 438 18.20 20.92 17.59
CA ASP A 438 18.97 21.58 16.52
C ASP A 438 19.68 22.85 17.02
N ASP A 439 19.10 23.51 18.03
CA ASP A 439 19.71 24.61 18.77
C ASP A 439 19.91 24.18 20.24
N PRO A 440 21.15 24.04 20.73
CA PRO A 440 21.42 23.58 22.08
C PRO A 440 21.00 24.58 23.16
N SER A 441 20.59 25.80 22.79
CA SER A 441 20.01 26.78 23.71
C SER A 441 18.52 26.57 23.99
N GLU A 442 17.86 25.69 23.25
CA GLU A 442 16.46 25.32 23.47
C GLU A 442 16.30 24.44 24.74
N PRO A 443 15.14 24.52 25.41
CA PRO A 443 14.87 23.67 26.57
C PRO A 443 14.90 22.18 26.18
N PRO A 444 15.43 21.28 27.03
CA PRO A 444 15.48 19.86 26.74
C PRO A 444 14.07 19.25 26.58
N PRO A 445 13.95 18.14 25.82
CA PRO A 445 12.68 17.46 25.62
C PRO A 445 12.09 16.92 26.94
N PRO A 446 10.82 16.47 26.93
CA PRO A 446 10.13 15.97 28.12
C PRO A 446 10.91 14.87 28.83
N THR A 447 10.98 14.98 30.15
CA THR A 447 11.60 14.02 31.06
C THR A 447 10.65 12.88 31.42
N ASN A 448 11.17 11.76 31.93
CA ASN A 448 10.40 10.57 32.38
C ASN A 448 9.18 10.93 33.28
N ASP A 449 9.22 12.09 33.94
CA ASP A 449 8.18 12.52 34.86
C ASP A 449 7.01 13.28 34.19
N GLU A 450 7.05 13.56 32.88
CA GLU A 450 6.17 14.56 32.25
C GLU A 450 4.97 13.99 31.47
N VAL A 451 5.00 12.76 30.92
CA VAL A 451 3.81 12.09 30.33
C VAL A 451 3.91 10.56 30.51
N LYS A 452 2.87 9.93 31.08
CA LYS A 452 2.76 8.46 31.19
C LYS A 452 1.35 8.01 30.85
N TYR A 453 1.21 7.30 29.74
CA TYR A 453 0.01 6.52 29.45
C TYR A 453 -0.04 5.29 30.36
N GLU A 454 -1.19 5.00 30.98
CA GLU A 454 -1.32 3.83 31.85
C GLU A 454 -1.48 2.55 31.01
N VAL A 455 -0.48 1.67 31.05
CA VAL A 455 -0.54 0.32 30.43
C VAL A 455 -1.82 -0.39 30.86
N GLY A 456 -2.58 -0.89 29.88
CA GLY A 456 -3.88 -1.54 30.04
C GLY A 456 -5.08 -0.58 29.95
N ALA A 457 -4.88 0.74 29.84
CA ALA A 457 -5.97 1.66 29.52
C ALA A 457 -6.47 1.44 28.09
N GLU A 458 -7.78 1.59 27.86
CA GLU A 458 -8.38 1.57 26.52
C GLU A 458 -7.97 2.82 25.72
N THR A 459 -7.67 2.64 24.44
CA THR A 459 -7.35 3.70 23.48
C THR A 459 -7.82 3.30 22.07
N GLN A 460 -7.68 4.20 21.12
CA GLN A 460 -7.81 3.89 19.70
C GLN A 460 -6.59 4.41 18.93
N THR A 461 -6.35 3.83 17.76
CA THR A 461 -5.36 4.27 16.76
C THR A 461 -6.10 4.51 15.46
N VAL A 462 -5.85 5.64 14.80
CA VAL A 462 -6.38 5.96 13.47
C VAL A 462 -5.23 6.04 12.47
N LEU A 463 -5.33 5.30 11.37
CA LEU A 463 -4.38 5.34 10.26
C LEU A 463 -5.06 5.97 9.04
N ASN A 464 -4.46 7.02 8.46
CA ASN A 464 -4.87 7.54 7.16
C ASN A 464 -4.31 6.65 6.05
N LEU A 465 -5.19 6.03 5.27
CA LEU A 465 -4.84 5.08 4.22
C LEU A 465 -4.49 5.77 2.89
N LEU A 466 -4.67 7.10 2.80
CA LEU A 466 -4.34 7.92 1.64
C LEU A 466 -3.05 8.74 1.80
N ASP A 467 -2.42 8.72 2.98
CA ASP A 467 -1.16 9.42 3.28
C ASP A 467 0.01 8.70 2.58
N TRP A 468 0.19 8.95 1.29
CA TRP A 468 1.28 8.41 0.48
C TRP A 468 2.20 9.55 0.06
N GLY A 469 3.51 9.34 0.23
CA GLY A 469 4.54 10.36 -0.03
C GLY A 469 4.95 10.46 -1.49
N MET A 470 4.17 9.85 -2.37
CA MET A 470 4.42 9.72 -3.80
C MET A 470 3.19 10.21 -4.57
N PRO A 471 3.37 10.77 -5.78
CA PRO A 471 2.28 11.12 -6.69
C PRO A 471 1.31 9.97 -6.97
N ALA A 472 1.85 8.79 -7.27
CA ALA A 472 1.05 7.59 -7.40
C ALA A 472 0.64 7.08 -6.02
N LYS A 473 -0.62 7.30 -5.64
CA LYS A 473 -1.21 6.85 -4.37
C LYS A 473 -2.05 5.59 -4.61
N PRO A 474 -1.59 4.37 -4.30
CA PRO A 474 -2.28 3.11 -4.61
C PRO A 474 -3.76 3.08 -4.21
N LEU A 475 -4.07 3.59 -3.01
CA LEU A 475 -5.41 3.57 -2.44
C LEU A 475 -6.25 4.82 -2.77
N SER A 476 -5.74 5.76 -3.57
CA SER A 476 -6.52 6.94 -4.01
C SER A 476 -7.62 6.59 -5.00
N VAL A 477 -7.54 5.44 -5.66
CA VAL A 477 -8.56 4.96 -6.61
C VAL A 477 -9.06 3.58 -6.17
N SER A 478 -10.37 3.34 -6.30
CA SER A 478 -11.00 2.06 -5.95
C SER A 478 -10.29 0.83 -6.54
N ALA A 479 -9.68 0.95 -7.72
CA ALA A 479 -8.93 -0.12 -8.37
C ALA A 479 -7.78 -0.67 -7.50
N GLY A 480 -7.07 0.18 -6.75
CA GLY A 480 -5.97 -0.27 -5.90
C GLY A 480 -6.43 -1.08 -4.68
N TRP A 481 -7.70 -0.92 -4.27
CA TRP A 481 -8.30 -1.74 -3.21
C TRP A 481 -8.80 -3.09 -3.69
N GLN A 482 -8.87 -3.30 -5.01
CA GLN A 482 -9.49 -4.48 -5.62
C GLN A 482 -8.47 -5.37 -6.36
N ASP A 483 -7.19 -5.09 -6.18
CA ASP A 483 -6.12 -5.69 -6.96
C ASP A 483 -5.92 -7.18 -6.61
N LYS A 484 -5.88 -8.03 -7.64
CA LYS A 484 -5.50 -9.46 -7.60
C LYS A 484 -5.97 -10.30 -6.36
N PRO A 485 -7.27 -10.42 -6.10
CA PRO A 485 -7.77 -11.27 -5.01
C PRO A 485 -7.36 -12.74 -5.21
N GLY A 486 -6.85 -13.35 -4.14
CA GLY A 486 -6.40 -14.74 -4.06
C GLY A 486 -4.92 -14.96 -4.33
N GLU A 487 -4.15 -13.91 -4.62
CA GLU A 487 -2.70 -13.97 -4.69
C GLU A 487 -2.05 -13.45 -3.40
N VAL A 488 -0.80 -13.83 -3.21
CA VAL A 488 0.06 -13.26 -2.20
C VAL A 488 0.85 -12.14 -2.88
N SER A 489 0.76 -10.91 -2.38
CA SER A 489 1.57 -9.80 -2.90
C SER A 489 3.06 -10.10 -2.79
N VAL A 490 3.89 -9.30 -3.45
CA VAL A 490 5.36 -9.34 -3.25
C VAL A 490 5.76 -9.13 -1.79
N ASN A 491 4.85 -8.54 -1.01
CA ASN A 491 4.94 -8.23 0.41
C ASN A 491 4.14 -9.25 1.23
N GLY A 492 4.03 -10.51 0.81
CA GLY A 492 3.37 -11.54 1.63
C GLY A 492 1.85 -11.38 1.83
N MET A 493 1.18 -10.42 1.17
CA MET A 493 -0.24 -10.15 1.42
C MET A 493 -1.19 -11.10 0.74
N ASN A 494 -1.97 -11.85 1.52
CA ASN A 494 -3.12 -12.55 0.98
C ASN A 494 -4.17 -11.52 0.54
N TYR A 495 -4.17 -11.16 -0.74
CA TYR A 495 -5.22 -10.32 -1.30
C TYR A 495 -6.55 -11.06 -1.20
N THR A 496 -7.55 -10.47 -0.58
CA THR A 496 -8.94 -10.95 -0.65
C THR A 496 -9.82 -9.98 -1.44
N ASP A 497 -11.10 -10.30 -1.61
CA ASP A 497 -12.08 -9.35 -2.17
C ASP A 497 -12.39 -8.18 -1.20
N GLY A 498 -11.80 -8.19 0.00
CA GLY A 498 -11.95 -7.16 1.03
C GLY A 498 -10.62 -6.47 1.38
N PHE A 499 -10.67 -5.60 2.38
CA PHE A 499 -9.49 -4.95 2.94
C PHE A 499 -8.93 -5.76 4.10
N ASP A 500 -7.78 -6.38 3.88
CA ASP A 500 -7.12 -7.22 4.88
C ASP A 500 -6.29 -6.38 5.87
N VAL A 501 -6.43 -6.72 7.14
CA VAL A 501 -5.78 -6.05 8.27
C VAL A 501 -5.00 -7.08 9.08
N ALA A 502 -3.72 -6.79 9.28
CA ALA A 502 -2.86 -7.57 10.17
C ALA A 502 -2.52 -6.76 11.44
N VAL A 503 -2.64 -7.40 12.60
CA VAL A 503 -2.23 -6.84 13.90
C VAL A 503 -1.17 -7.74 14.51
N TYR A 504 -0.03 -7.15 14.86
CA TYR A 504 1.11 -7.81 15.46
C TYR A 504 1.28 -7.34 16.89
N ILE A 505 1.07 -8.26 17.83
CA ILE A 505 1.44 -8.04 19.23
C ILE A 505 2.79 -8.72 19.43
N LYS A 506 3.83 -7.92 19.72
CA LYS A 506 5.21 -8.38 19.84
C LYS A 506 5.61 -8.43 21.32
N GLY A 507 6.32 -9.48 21.71
CA GLY A 507 7.14 -9.57 22.94
C GLY A 507 6.55 -9.12 24.29
N ASP A 508 5.24 -8.92 24.45
CA ASP A 508 4.64 -8.41 25.71
C ASP A 508 4.08 -9.55 26.58
N ILE A 509 4.73 -9.76 27.72
CA ILE A 509 4.25 -10.69 28.74
C ILE A 509 2.96 -10.20 29.42
N LYS A 510 2.71 -8.90 29.44
CA LYS A 510 1.49 -8.35 30.02
C LYS A 510 0.35 -8.52 29.01
N PRO A 511 -0.85 -8.87 29.48
CA PRO A 511 -1.97 -9.01 28.57
C PRO A 511 -2.34 -7.68 27.91
N ALA A 512 -2.43 -7.68 26.58
CA ALA A 512 -2.98 -6.62 25.75
C ALA A 512 -4.34 -7.07 25.19
N THR A 513 -5.28 -6.14 25.07
CA THR A 513 -6.59 -6.41 24.46
C THR A 513 -6.69 -5.69 23.12
N VAL A 514 -7.10 -6.42 22.08
CA VAL A 514 -7.47 -5.87 20.78
C VAL A 514 -8.97 -6.06 20.62
N TYR A 515 -9.72 -4.98 20.46
CA TYR A 515 -11.19 -5.01 20.43
C TYR A 515 -11.72 -5.18 19.01
N SER A 516 -11.47 -4.19 18.15
CA SER A 516 -12.03 -4.12 16.81
C SER A 516 -11.16 -3.32 15.86
N ALA A 517 -11.37 -3.57 14.56
CA ALA A 517 -10.89 -2.78 13.45
C ALA A 517 -12.10 -2.20 12.70
N GLU A 518 -12.03 -0.94 12.29
CA GLU A 518 -13.06 -0.28 11.49
C GLU A 518 -12.44 0.43 10.28
N LEU A 519 -12.93 0.12 9.09
CA LEU A 519 -12.57 0.83 7.86
C LEU A 519 -13.65 1.88 7.59
N VAL A 520 -13.21 3.12 7.40
CA VAL A 520 -14.07 4.30 7.32
C VAL A 520 -13.72 5.08 6.06
N MET A 521 -14.66 5.24 5.13
CA MET A 521 -14.34 5.81 3.80
C MET A 521 -15.38 6.78 3.25
N SER A 522 -14.90 7.78 2.52
CA SER A 522 -15.64 8.68 1.64
C SER A 522 -15.01 8.62 0.26
N TYR A 523 -15.84 8.56 -0.78
CA TYR A 523 -15.36 8.40 -2.16
C TYR A 523 -16.38 8.97 -3.16
N GLU A 524 -15.92 9.32 -4.35
CA GLU A 524 -16.74 9.85 -5.43
C GLU A 524 -16.45 9.16 -6.76
N LEU A 525 -17.47 9.08 -7.63
CA LEU A 525 -17.34 8.43 -8.94
C LEU A 525 -16.42 9.23 -9.86
N ILE A 526 -15.42 8.58 -10.44
CA ILE A 526 -14.57 9.14 -11.49
C ILE A 526 -15.28 8.98 -12.84
N SER A 527 -15.31 10.05 -13.62
CA SER A 527 -15.89 9.99 -14.96
C SER A 527 -14.96 9.29 -15.94
N THR A 528 -15.45 8.22 -16.58
CA THR A 528 -14.74 7.55 -17.68
C THR A 528 -15.02 8.24 -19.01
N HIS A 529 -13.99 8.47 -19.82
CA HIS A 529 -14.08 9.15 -21.11
C HIS A 529 -13.96 8.20 -22.30
N ALA A 530 -14.88 8.36 -23.26
CA ALA A 530 -14.92 7.57 -24.49
C ALA A 530 -13.63 7.65 -25.31
N VAL A 531 -13.41 6.64 -26.15
CA VAL A 531 -12.24 6.54 -27.03
C VAL A 531 -12.10 7.79 -27.90
N GLY A 532 -10.90 8.38 -27.95
CA GLY A 532 -10.62 9.54 -28.79
C GLY A 532 -11.08 10.88 -28.22
N ALA A 533 -11.61 10.93 -27.00
CA ALA A 533 -12.03 12.18 -26.37
C ALA A 533 -10.82 13.03 -25.94
N ASP A 534 -10.98 14.35 -26.05
CA ASP A 534 -10.13 15.34 -25.40
C ASP A 534 -10.59 15.46 -23.94
N VAL A 535 -9.71 15.12 -23.00
CA VAL A 535 -9.96 15.09 -21.56
C VAL A 535 -9.10 16.17 -20.93
N ASN A 536 -9.71 17.11 -20.21
CA ASN A 536 -9.00 18.22 -19.59
C ASN A 536 -9.33 18.23 -18.10
N GLY A 537 -8.30 18.24 -17.26
CA GLY A 537 -8.42 18.51 -15.84
C GLY A 537 -8.59 20.00 -15.56
N SER A 538 -8.40 20.33 -14.30
CA SER A 538 -8.68 21.60 -13.67
C SER A 538 -7.41 22.43 -13.47
N ASP A 539 -7.57 23.71 -13.16
CA ASP A 539 -6.45 24.63 -12.94
C ASP A 539 -6.17 24.84 -11.43
N ASP A 540 -6.77 24.06 -10.52
CA ASP A 540 -6.74 24.37 -9.08
C ASP A 540 -6.69 23.14 -8.13
N VAL A 541 -6.83 21.89 -8.60
CA VAL A 541 -6.81 20.66 -7.78
C VAL A 541 -6.27 19.47 -8.58
N ASP A 542 -5.87 18.41 -7.88
CA ASP A 542 -5.51 17.10 -8.45
C ASP A 542 -6.66 16.49 -9.26
N ASP A 543 -6.39 16.02 -10.48
CA ASP A 543 -7.39 15.44 -11.37
C ASP A 543 -7.19 13.94 -11.64
N PHE A 544 -8.30 13.20 -11.65
CA PHE A 544 -8.33 11.76 -11.96
C PHE A 544 -8.93 11.55 -13.35
N LEU A 545 -8.07 11.46 -14.36
CA LEU A 545 -8.46 11.49 -15.76
C LEU A 545 -8.43 10.07 -16.37
N VAL A 546 -9.60 9.48 -16.56
CA VAL A 546 -9.74 8.09 -17.04
C VAL A 546 -10.26 8.03 -18.47
N GLY A 547 -9.47 7.43 -19.38
CA GLY A 547 -9.85 7.27 -20.78
C GLY A 547 -9.82 5.82 -21.28
N LEU A 548 -10.80 5.46 -22.10
CA LEU A 548 -10.92 4.12 -22.71
C LEU A 548 -9.93 3.89 -23.87
N GLY A 549 -9.17 4.91 -24.29
CA GLY A 549 -8.09 4.80 -25.27
C GLY A 549 -8.12 5.89 -26.35
N SER A 550 -7.01 6.08 -27.08
CA SER A 550 -6.87 7.13 -28.10
C SER A 550 -7.11 8.56 -27.59
N ASN A 551 -7.13 8.77 -26.28
CA ASN A 551 -7.51 10.04 -25.67
C ASN A 551 -6.37 11.05 -25.77
N THR A 552 -6.72 12.33 -25.76
CA THR A 552 -5.76 13.42 -25.52
C THR A 552 -6.04 13.99 -24.14
N PHE A 553 -5.10 13.88 -23.23
CA PHE A 553 -5.20 14.38 -21.86
C PHE A 553 -4.42 15.67 -21.69
N THR A 554 -5.01 16.61 -20.96
CA THR A 554 -4.37 17.80 -20.41
C THR A 554 -4.70 17.84 -18.92
N GLY A 555 -3.70 17.67 -18.05
CA GLY A 555 -3.87 17.62 -16.60
C GLY A 555 -4.27 18.97 -16.03
N GLY A 556 -3.48 20.01 -16.32
CA GLY A 556 -3.65 21.34 -15.75
C GLY A 556 -2.64 21.61 -14.65
N THR A 557 -3.10 21.83 -13.42
CA THR A 557 -2.21 22.01 -12.27
C THR A 557 -2.65 21.15 -11.10
N GLY A 558 -1.71 20.54 -10.40
CA GLY A 558 -2.01 19.57 -9.35
C GLY A 558 -1.16 18.33 -9.57
N ALA A 559 -1.34 17.32 -8.73
CA ALA A 559 -0.85 15.98 -8.98
C ALA A 559 -1.92 15.20 -9.74
N ASP A 560 -1.75 15.01 -11.05
CA ASP A 560 -2.77 14.41 -11.90
C ASP A 560 -2.53 12.92 -12.14
N LEU A 561 -3.59 12.12 -12.10
CA LEU A 561 -3.56 10.72 -12.48
C LEU A 561 -4.17 10.51 -13.87
N PHE A 562 -3.35 10.06 -14.82
CA PHE A 562 -3.78 9.72 -16.17
C PHE A 562 -3.95 8.21 -16.36
N VAL A 563 -5.19 7.72 -16.38
CA VAL A 563 -5.47 6.29 -16.66
C VAL A 563 -5.70 6.09 -18.16
N VAL A 564 -4.81 5.31 -18.78
CA VAL A 564 -4.78 5.12 -20.24
C VAL A 564 -5.31 3.74 -20.66
N SER A 565 -6.13 3.70 -21.71
CA SER A 565 -6.68 2.46 -22.28
C SER A 565 -7.41 1.58 -21.24
N TYR A 566 -8.15 2.22 -20.32
CA TYR A 566 -8.91 1.47 -19.31
C TYR A 566 -9.94 0.56 -19.97
N GLY A 567 -10.05 -0.68 -19.49
CA GLY A 567 -10.95 -1.69 -20.07
C GLY A 567 -10.42 -2.47 -21.26
N SER A 568 -9.20 -2.18 -21.74
CA SER A 568 -8.61 -2.90 -22.86
C SER A 568 -8.29 -4.38 -22.56
N SER A 569 -8.39 -4.81 -21.31
CA SER A 569 -8.34 -6.22 -20.89
C SER A 569 -9.64 -6.99 -21.09
N VAL A 570 -10.75 -6.31 -21.37
CA VAL A 570 -12.02 -6.95 -21.74
C VAL A 570 -11.87 -7.60 -23.12
N GLU A 571 -12.38 -8.82 -23.27
CA GLU A 571 -12.22 -9.60 -24.52
C GLU A 571 -12.77 -8.84 -25.74
N GLY A 572 -11.90 -8.51 -26.70
CA GLY A 572 -12.26 -7.80 -27.94
C GLY A 572 -11.95 -6.31 -27.97
N ALA A 573 -11.61 -5.68 -26.84
CA ALA A 573 -11.15 -4.30 -26.78
C ALA A 573 -9.71 -4.18 -27.30
N ALA A 574 -9.45 -3.20 -28.18
CA ALA A 574 -8.12 -2.97 -28.72
C ALA A 574 -7.35 -1.95 -27.87
N LEU A 575 -6.09 -2.24 -27.57
CA LEU A 575 -5.17 -1.23 -27.08
C LEU A 575 -5.03 -0.10 -28.11
N THR A 576 -5.14 1.14 -27.66
CA THR A 576 -4.99 2.32 -28.53
C THR A 576 -4.13 3.40 -27.86
N THR A 577 -3.36 4.15 -28.65
CA THR A 577 -2.37 5.11 -28.10
C THR A 577 -3.02 6.41 -27.65
N SER A 578 -2.86 6.77 -26.38
CA SER A 578 -3.24 8.09 -25.84
C SER A 578 -2.07 9.10 -25.88
N THR A 579 -2.38 10.39 -25.78
CA THR A 579 -1.41 11.49 -25.69
C THR A 579 -1.64 12.28 -24.41
N ILE A 580 -0.59 12.61 -23.67
CA ILE A 580 -0.64 13.48 -22.49
C ILE A 580 0.19 14.73 -22.79
N THR A 581 -0.42 15.91 -22.66
CA THR A 581 0.14 17.15 -23.23
C THR A 581 1.03 17.97 -22.30
N ASP A 582 0.94 17.74 -21.00
CA ASP A 582 1.46 18.62 -19.94
C ASP A 582 1.91 17.85 -18.69
N PHE A 583 2.28 16.57 -18.85
CA PHE A 583 2.74 15.72 -17.76
C PHE A 583 3.96 16.33 -17.03
N GLU A 584 3.85 16.52 -15.72
CA GLU A 584 4.89 17.03 -14.82
C GLU A 584 5.59 15.88 -14.06
N VAL A 585 6.86 15.64 -14.37
CA VAL A 585 7.66 14.55 -13.76
C VAL A 585 7.82 14.75 -12.25
N GLY A 586 7.54 13.70 -11.46
CA GLY A 586 7.60 13.75 -10.00
C GLY A 586 6.40 14.42 -9.33
N THR A 587 5.40 14.84 -10.11
CA THR A 587 4.13 15.40 -9.61
C THR A 587 2.93 14.64 -10.17
N ASP A 588 2.94 14.26 -11.45
CA ASP A 588 1.87 13.50 -12.09
C ASP A 588 2.17 12.00 -12.12
N ALA A 589 1.11 11.20 -12.28
CA ALA A 589 1.20 9.75 -12.36
C ALA A 589 0.42 9.15 -13.54
N ILE A 590 0.86 7.97 -14.01
CA ILE A 590 0.17 7.20 -15.05
C ILE A 590 -0.45 5.95 -14.44
N GLY A 591 -1.76 5.78 -14.59
CA GLY A 591 -2.48 4.57 -14.19
C GLY A 591 -2.43 3.49 -15.29
N LEU A 592 -1.79 2.37 -14.98
CA LEU A 592 -1.76 1.16 -15.80
C LEU A 592 -2.75 0.13 -15.25
N ILE A 593 -4.04 0.48 -15.27
CA ILE A 593 -5.07 -0.27 -14.58
C ILE A 593 -5.65 -1.37 -15.48
N GLY A 594 -5.58 -2.62 -15.02
CA GLY A 594 -6.11 -3.80 -15.70
C GLY A 594 -5.27 -4.26 -16.90
N LEU A 595 -4.05 -3.76 -17.07
CA LEU A 595 -3.18 -4.10 -18.21
C LEU A 595 -2.31 -5.34 -17.99
N GLY A 596 -2.45 -6.00 -16.83
CA GLY A 596 -1.66 -7.16 -16.45
C GLY A 596 -0.21 -6.80 -16.13
N VAL A 597 0.08 -5.56 -15.71
CA VAL A 597 1.41 -5.08 -15.34
C VAL A 597 1.49 -5.03 -13.82
N SER A 598 2.53 -5.63 -13.23
CA SER A 598 2.75 -5.62 -11.79
C SER A 598 4.22 -5.40 -11.43
N ASP A 599 4.49 -5.23 -10.14
CA ASP A 599 5.83 -5.11 -9.55
C ASP A 599 6.46 -6.47 -9.18
N VAL A 600 5.75 -7.58 -9.41
CA VAL A 600 6.19 -8.94 -9.06
C VAL A 600 7.56 -9.27 -9.62
N LEU A 601 8.50 -9.63 -8.74
CA LEU A 601 9.86 -10.01 -9.11
C LEU A 601 9.92 -11.45 -9.62
N ASP A 602 10.70 -11.68 -10.68
CA ASP A 602 11.04 -13.01 -11.14
C ASP A 602 12.17 -13.66 -10.29
N GLU A 603 12.56 -14.89 -10.65
CA GLU A 603 13.64 -15.62 -9.95
C GLU A 603 15.03 -14.93 -10.03
N ASN A 604 15.18 -13.91 -10.87
CA ASN A 604 16.39 -13.12 -11.03
C ASN A 604 16.28 -11.73 -10.39
N GLY A 605 15.18 -11.42 -9.71
CA GLY A 605 14.93 -10.12 -9.08
C GLY A 605 14.54 -9.02 -10.06
N VAL A 606 14.02 -9.36 -11.24
CA VAL A 606 13.53 -8.39 -12.24
C VAL A 606 12.02 -8.30 -12.16
N SER A 607 11.49 -7.08 -12.07
CA SER A 607 10.05 -6.84 -11.94
C SER A 607 9.27 -7.19 -13.23
N ASP A 608 8.01 -7.57 -13.08
CA ASP A 608 7.07 -7.75 -14.20
C ASP A 608 6.88 -6.44 -15.00
N PHE A 609 6.95 -5.29 -14.33
CA PHE A 609 6.99 -3.98 -14.94
C PHE A 609 8.19 -3.81 -15.88
N ASP A 610 9.40 -4.16 -15.44
CA ASP A 610 10.60 -4.05 -16.28
C ASP A 610 10.58 -5.00 -17.48
N HIS A 611 9.86 -6.12 -17.36
CA HIS A 611 9.60 -7.01 -18.49
C HIS A 611 8.60 -6.45 -19.48
N LYS A 612 7.51 -5.82 -19.00
CA LYS A 612 6.37 -5.43 -19.82
C LYS A 612 6.39 -3.97 -20.28
N ILE A 613 7.05 -3.07 -19.56
CA ILE A 613 7.03 -1.64 -19.84
C ILE A 613 8.38 -1.17 -20.40
N SER A 614 8.32 -0.54 -21.56
CA SER A 614 9.47 0.08 -22.21
C SER A 614 9.26 1.57 -22.39
N GLN A 615 10.20 2.36 -21.88
CA GLN A 615 10.19 3.81 -21.99
C GLN A 615 11.21 4.27 -23.04
N VAL A 616 10.75 5.05 -24.04
CA VAL A 616 11.58 5.46 -25.19
C VAL A 616 11.45 6.95 -25.45
N ILE A 617 12.56 7.68 -25.34
CA ILE A 617 12.61 9.09 -25.75
C ILE A 617 12.56 9.20 -27.27
N SER A 618 11.62 9.99 -27.78
CA SER A 618 11.44 10.26 -29.21
C SER A 618 11.36 11.77 -29.48
N GLY A 619 12.52 12.40 -29.64
CA GLY A 619 12.59 13.86 -29.78
C GLY A 619 12.56 14.51 -28.41
N ASP A 620 11.60 15.40 -28.19
CA ASP A 620 11.35 16.04 -26.89
C ASP A 620 10.29 15.27 -26.07
N ASP A 621 9.69 14.21 -26.65
CA ASP A 621 8.62 13.43 -26.04
C ASP A 621 9.14 12.13 -25.42
N LEU A 622 8.39 11.58 -24.45
CA LEU A 622 8.56 10.24 -23.90
C LEU A 622 7.44 9.31 -24.37
N GLN A 623 7.79 8.11 -24.83
CA GLN A 623 6.85 7.08 -25.24
C GLN A 623 6.85 5.90 -24.27
N ILE A 624 5.66 5.46 -23.86
CA ILE A 624 5.45 4.30 -22.98
C ILE A 624 4.88 3.15 -23.81
N TRP A 625 5.60 2.04 -23.84
CA TRP A 625 5.26 0.83 -24.60
C TRP A 625 4.94 -0.33 -23.67
N LEU A 626 3.93 -1.12 -24.02
CA LEU A 626 3.51 -2.33 -23.32
C LEU A 626 3.81 -3.58 -24.17
N ASP A 627 4.57 -4.50 -23.62
CA ASP A 627 4.75 -5.85 -24.12
C ASP A 627 3.79 -6.79 -23.38
N SER A 628 2.58 -6.95 -23.92
CA SER A 628 1.53 -7.73 -23.27
C SER A 628 1.75 -9.25 -23.33
N ASP A 629 2.60 -9.75 -24.24
CA ASP A 629 2.84 -11.20 -24.42
C ASP A 629 4.17 -11.68 -23.83
N GLY A 630 5.07 -10.75 -23.47
CA GLY A 630 6.35 -11.05 -22.82
C GLY A 630 7.36 -11.72 -23.76
N GLU A 631 7.09 -11.76 -25.07
CA GLU A 631 7.97 -12.39 -26.07
C GLU A 631 8.97 -11.38 -26.69
N GLY A 632 9.00 -10.15 -26.16
CA GLY A 632 9.99 -9.12 -26.43
C GLY A 632 9.53 -8.03 -27.41
N ALA A 633 10.41 -7.04 -27.63
CA ALA A 633 10.17 -5.77 -28.35
C ALA A 633 9.57 -5.82 -29.79
N GLY A 634 9.28 -7.01 -30.34
CA GLY A 634 8.67 -7.18 -31.66
C GLY A 634 7.15 -7.08 -31.69
N GLU A 635 6.47 -7.30 -30.56
CA GLU A 635 5.00 -7.29 -30.43
C GLU A 635 4.51 -6.17 -29.47
N SER A 636 5.40 -5.34 -28.94
CA SER A 636 5.03 -4.27 -28.00
C SER A 636 4.13 -3.19 -28.63
N PHE A 637 3.14 -2.74 -27.86
CA PHE A 637 2.15 -1.74 -28.23
C PHE A 637 2.47 -0.37 -27.61
N LEU A 638 2.31 0.73 -28.35
CA LEU A 638 2.51 2.09 -27.83
C LEU A 638 1.27 2.54 -27.03
N LEU A 639 1.34 2.54 -25.70
CA LEU A 639 0.23 2.94 -24.83
C LEU A 639 0.03 4.46 -24.79
N ALA A 640 1.11 5.21 -24.56
CA ALA A 640 1.03 6.64 -24.32
C ALA A 640 2.23 7.39 -24.91
N THR A 641 1.99 8.63 -25.35
CA THR A 641 3.03 9.62 -25.65
C THR A 641 2.85 10.81 -24.74
N LEU A 642 3.87 11.09 -23.93
CA LEU A 642 3.95 12.26 -23.06
C LEU A 642 4.76 13.33 -23.79
N THR A 643 4.15 14.47 -24.11
CA THR A 643 4.80 15.48 -24.95
C THR A 643 5.68 16.41 -24.13
N ASP A 644 6.84 16.78 -24.67
CA ASP A 644 7.80 17.75 -24.07
C ASP A 644 8.38 17.34 -22.70
N VAL A 645 8.33 16.05 -22.33
CA VAL A 645 8.79 15.54 -21.02
C VAL A 645 10.28 15.19 -20.98
N ALA A 646 10.93 14.94 -22.12
CA ALA A 646 12.27 14.37 -22.15
C ALA A 646 13.35 15.26 -21.49
N GLY A 647 13.10 16.57 -21.38
CA GLY A 647 13.98 17.52 -20.69
C GLY A 647 14.00 17.38 -19.16
N ASP A 648 12.95 16.80 -18.58
CA ASP A 648 12.67 16.84 -17.15
C ASP A 648 12.94 15.50 -16.44
N LEU A 649 13.16 14.41 -17.19
CA LEU A 649 13.46 13.04 -16.70
C LEU A 649 14.80 12.88 -15.96
N GLY A 650 15.56 13.95 -15.75
CA GLY A 650 16.84 13.88 -15.04
C GLY A 650 17.85 12.89 -15.65
N PRO A 651 18.77 12.34 -14.84
CA PRO A 651 19.82 11.41 -15.30
C PRO A 651 19.32 10.02 -15.69
N SER A 652 18.22 9.55 -15.11
CA SER A 652 17.62 8.24 -15.38
C SER A 652 17.09 8.15 -16.82
N MET A 653 16.71 9.29 -17.40
CA MET A 653 16.07 9.40 -18.72
C MET A 653 14.78 8.55 -18.82
N LYS A 654 14.17 8.25 -17.67
CA LYS A 654 12.99 7.42 -17.49
C LYS A 654 12.22 7.90 -16.26
N LEU A 655 10.91 7.69 -16.29
CA LEU A 655 10.04 7.77 -15.13
C LEU A 655 10.33 6.60 -14.18
N ASP A 656 10.18 6.86 -12.88
CA ASP A 656 10.34 5.91 -11.81
C ASP A 656 9.06 5.07 -11.64
N MET A 657 9.22 3.76 -11.43
CA MET A 657 8.08 2.84 -11.34
C MET A 657 7.21 3.14 -10.11
N GLU A 658 7.81 3.41 -8.96
CA GLU A 658 7.10 3.58 -7.68
C GLU A 658 6.51 4.98 -7.54
N ALA A 659 7.17 6.00 -8.11
CA ALA A 659 6.72 7.39 -8.00
C ALA A 659 5.70 7.79 -9.07
N ASP A 660 5.94 7.39 -10.33
CA ASP A 660 5.24 7.95 -11.50
C ASP A 660 4.18 6.99 -12.10
N PHE A 661 4.05 5.75 -11.59
CA PHE A 661 3.05 4.79 -12.08
C PHE A 661 2.17 4.24 -10.97
N LEU A 662 0.86 4.21 -11.23
CA LEU A 662 -0.10 3.45 -10.46
C LEU A 662 -0.36 2.11 -11.19
N LEU A 663 0.11 1.02 -10.60
CA LEU A 663 -0.13 -0.34 -11.08
C LEU A 663 -1.30 -0.94 -10.30
N ALA A 664 -2.35 -1.37 -11.00
CA ALA A 664 -3.45 -2.09 -10.38
C ALA A 664 -4.06 -3.05 -11.40
N ASN A 665 -4.29 -4.31 -11.05
CA ASN A 665 -4.93 -5.31 -11.87
C ASN A 665 -6.16 -5.84 -11.13
N PRO A 666 -7.20 -5.00 -10.97
CA PRO A 666 -8.43 -5.47 -10.34
C PRO A 666 -8.87 -6.75 -11.07
N GLY A 667 -9.20 -7.78 -10.29
CA GLY A 667 -9.71 -9.03 -10.86
C GLY A 667 -10.89 -8.76 -11.81
N PRO A 668 -11.29 -9.72 -12.67
CA PRO A 668 -12.59 -9.59 -13.32
C PRO A 668 -13.61 -9.31 -12.23
N GLY A 669 -14.51 -8.35 -12.43
CA GLY A 669 -15.68 -8.20 -11.55
C GLY A 669 -16.42 -9.51 -11.41
N THR A 670 -17.57 -9.45 -10.77
CA THR A 670 -18.59 -10.40 -11.16
C THR A 670 -18.95 -10.09 -12.62
N GLU A 671 -18.16 -10.63 -13.55
CA GLU A 671 -18.45 -10.64 -14.97
C GLU A 671 -19.84 -11.28 -15.08
N PRO A 672 -20.80 -10.59 -15.71
CA PRO A 672 -22.05 -11.24 -16.08
C PRO A 672 -21.74 -12.52 -16.81
N ASN A 673 -22.29 -13.64 -16.34
CA ASN A 673 -22.15 -14.89 -17.04
C ASN A 673 -22.99 -14.82 -18.34
N PRO A 674 -22.39 -14.81 -19.54
CA PRO A 674 -23.13 -14.80 -20.79
C PRO A 674 -23.92 -16.11 -21.03
N GLU A 675 -23.80 -17.11 -20.15
CA GLU A 675 -24.64 -18.32 -20.16
C GLU A 675 -25.90 -18.24 -19.28
N ASP A 676 -26.19 -17.09 -18.65
CA ASP A 676 -27.47 -16.94 -17.96
C ASP A 676 -28.63 -16.99 -18.97
N PRO A 677 -29.67 -17.82 -18.72
CA PRO A 677 -30.74 -18.02 -19.69
C PRO A 677 -31.54 -16.72 -19.87
N PRO A 678 -32.15 -16.50 -21.06
CA PRO A 678 -32.82 -15.24 -21.33
C PRO A 678 -33.88 -14.90 -20.28
N THR A 679 -33.82 -13.70 -19.71
CA THR A 679 -34.75 -13.27 -18.67
C THR A 679 -35.82 -12.33 -19.25
N GLU A 680 -37.09 -12.68 -19.03
CA GLU A 680 -38.22 -11.84 -19.44
C GLU A 680 -38.54 -10.84 -18.33
N ILE A 681 -38.35 -9.56 -18.62
CA ILE A 681 -38.62 -8.43 -17.73
C ILE A 681 -39.83 -7.67 -18.26
N THR A 682 -40.92 -7.65 -17.51
CA THR A 682 -42.18 -7.02 -17.94
C THR A 682 -42.58 -5.89 -17.01
N GLY A 683 -42.73 -4.69 -17.56
CA GLY A 683 -43.27 -3.50 -16.91
C GLY A 683 -44.79 -3.53 -16.76
N THR A 684 -45.40 -2.34 -16.62
CA THR A 684 -46.84 -2.16 -16.39
C THR A 684 -47.43 -1.08 -17.31
N GLU A 685 -48.57 -0.48 -16.93
CA GLU A 685 -49.22 0.59 -17.71
C GLU A 685 -48.84 1.99 -17.17
N ALA A 686 -47.74 2.09 -16.42
CA ALA A 686 -47.22 3.31 -15.82
C ALA A 686 -45.75 3.51 -16.24
N GLY A 687 -45.28 4.76 -16.24
CA GLY A 687 -43.87 5.05 -16.51
C GLY A 687 -42.94 4.51 -15.42
N GLU A 688 -41.97 3.70 -15.83
CA GLU A 688 -41.08 2.90 -14.98
C GLU A 688 -39.60 3.06 -15.36
N LEU A 689 -38.73 2.64 -14.45
CA LEU A 689 -37.33 2.37 -14.73
C LEU A 689 -37.18 0.85 -14.79
N LEU A 690 -36.89 0.32 -15.97
CA LEU A 690 -36.65 -1.10 -16.21
C LEU A 690 -35.17 -1.28 -16.53
N ILE A 691 -34.56 -2.24 -15.84
CA ILE A 691 -33.13 -2.52 -15.93
C ILE A 691 -33.01 -4.01 -16.18
N GLY A 692 -32.30 -4.37 -17.24
CA GLY A 692 -31.92 -5.71 -17.64
C GLY A 692 -31.07 -6.41 -16.58
N THR A 693 -30.81 -7.67 -16.84
CA THR A 693 -29.67 -8.39 -16.32
C THR A 693 -28.46 -8.08 -17.18
N LEU A 694 -27.39 -8.86 -17.12
CA LEU A 694 -26.30 -8.68 -18.09
C LEU A 694 -26.02 -9.91 -18.96
N GLY A 695 -27.06 -10.72 -19.17
CA GLY A 695 -27.17 -11.67 -20.29
C GLY A 695 -28.43 -11.37 -21.10
N ASP A 696 -28.63 -12.07 -22.22
CA ASP A 696 -29.69 -11.78 -23.21
C ASP A 696 -31.10 -11.61 -22.60
N ASP A 697 -31.68 -10.42 -22.62
CA ASP A 697 -32.97 -10.15 -22.01
C ASP A 697 -34.11 -9.92 -23.02
N ILE A 698 -35.34 -10.15 -22.55
CA ILE A 698 -36.54 -9.67 -23.24
C ILE A 698 -37.22 -8.66 -22.32
N ILE A 699 -37.12 -7.38 -22.66
CA ILE A 699 -37.63 -6.29 -21.84
C ILE A 699 -38.86 -5.65 -22.49
N LEU A 700 -39.99 -5.71 -21.80
CA LEU A 700 -41.29 -5.23 -22.28
C LEU A 700 -41.82 -4.10 -21.37
N GLY A 701 -41.72 -2.85 -21.83
CA GLY A 701 -42.21 -1.65 -21.13
C GLY A 701 -43.74 -1.59 -20.99
N LEU A 702 -44.45 -2.17 -21.97
CA LEU A 702 -45.91 -2.20 -22.11
C LEU A 702 -46.55 -0.82 -22.34
N GLY A 703 -46.74 0.01 -21.32
CA GLY A 703 -47.35 1.32 -21.53
C GLY A 703 -46.95 2.29 -20.46
N GLY A 704 -46.67 3.53 -20.80
CA GLY A 704 -46.03 4.41 -19.83
C GLY A 704 -45.17 5.44 -20.52
N ASN A 705 -44.22 6.00 -19.79
CA ASN A 705 -43.08 6.68 -20.38
C ASN A 705 -41.90 6.10 -19.61
N ASP A 706 -41.28 5.09 -20.20
CA ASP A 706 -40.33 4.20 -19.52
C ASP A 706 -38.88 4.62 -19.82
N ASN A 707 -38.01 4.35 -18.86
CA ASN A 707 -36.56 4.35 -19.07
C ASN A 707 -36.11 2.90 -19.00
N ILE A 708 -35.64 2.36 -20.11
CA ILE A 708 -35.27 0.96 -20.25
C ILE A 708 -33.79 0.83 -20.57
N TYR A 709 -33.09 -0.01 -19.82
CA TYR A 709 -31.68 -0.33 -19.99
C TYR A 709 -31.52 -1.84 -20.16
N GLY A 710 -30.98 -2.30 -21.28
CA GLY A 710 -30.66 -3.72 -21.55
C GLY A 710 -29.42 -4.21 -20.80
N LEU A 711 -28.38 -3.36 -20.75
CA LEU A 711 -27.08 -3.57 -20.10
C LEU A 711 -26.10 -4.39 -20.95
N SER A 712 -26.04 -5.70 -20.83
CA SER A 712 -25.13 -6.53 -21.65
C SER A 712 -25.84 -7.80 -22.09
N GLY A 713 -25.42 -8.39 -23.19
CA GLY A 713 -26.11 -9.52 -23.82
C GLY A 713 -26.86 -9.07 -25.07
N ASP A 714 -27.35 -10.02 -25.87
CA ASP A 714 -28.15 -9.70 -27.06
C ASP A 714 -29.61 -9.44 -26.63
N ASP A 715 -29.96 -8.19 -26.33
CA ASP A 715 -31.25 -7.83 -25.72
C ASP A 715 -32.36 -7.59 -26.75
N THR A 716 -33.59 -7.91 -26.40
CA THR A 716 -34.79 -7.50 -27.15
C THR A 716 -35.63 -6.54 -26.32
N ILE A 717 -35.67 -5.27 -26.74
CA ILE A 717 -36.30 -4.17 -25.99
C ILE A 717 -37.54 -3.66 -26.75
N ASP A 718 -38.71 -3.82 -26.14
CA ASP A 718 -39.97 -3.21 -26.56
C ASP A 718 -40.40 -2.17 -25.54
N GLY A 719 -40.26 -0.89 -25.89
CA GLY A 719 -40.73 0.24 -25.05
C GLY A 719 -42.23 0.20 -24.79
N GLY A 720 -43.01 -0.45 -25.64
CA GLY A 720 -44.46 -0.46 -25.54
C GLY A 720 -45.08 0.86 -26.00
N ALA A 721 -46.15 1.30 -25.36
CA ALA A 721 -46.91 2.48 -25.71
C ALA A 721 -46.50 3.69 -24.87
N GLY A 722 -45.94 4.72 -25.50
CA GLY A 722 -45.76 6.02 -24.87
C GLY A 722 -44.60 6.83 -25.39
N LEU A 723 -43.82 7.42 -24.47
CA LEU A 723 -42.54 8.03 -24.82
C LEU A 723 -41.46 7.40 -23.97
N ASP A 724 -40.70 6.52 -24.60
CA ASP A 724 -39.78 5.62 -23.91
C ASP A 724 -38.34 5.95 -24.31
N LEU A 725 -37.44 5.89 -23.33
CA LEU A 725 -36.00 6.09 -23.49
C LEU A 725 -35.33 4.72 -23.40
N LEU A 726 -34.72 4.28 -24.48
CA LEU A 726 -34.19 2.93 -24.63
C LEU A 726 -32.67 2.98 -24.76
N TYR A 727 -32.01 2.11 -24.01
CA TYR A 727 -30.58 1.87 -24.05
C TYR A 727 -30.39 0.35 -24.20
N GLY A 728 -29.72 -0.07 -25.28
CA GLY A 728 -29.38 -1.47 -25.51
C GLY A 728 -28.27 -1.91 -24.56
N GLY A 729 -27.19 -1.13 -24.52
CA GLY A 729 -25.97 -1.51 -23.82
C GLY A 729 -25.02 -2.27 -24.76
N LEU A 730 -24.33 -3.29 -24.26
CA LEU A 730 -23.42 -4.10 -25.06
C LEU A 730 -24.09 -5.36 -25.59
N GLY A 731 -23.96 -5.62 -26.89
CA GLY A 731 -24.49 -6.82 -27.52
C GLY A 731 -24.96 -6.50 -28.94
N ASN A 732 -25.65 -7.45 -29.55
CA ASN A 732 -26.40 -7.21 -30.78
C ASN A 732 -27.88 -7.05 -30.41
N ASP A 733 -28.29 -5.82 -30.14
CA ASP A 733 -29.59 -5.56 -29.56
C ASP A 733 -30.70 -5.41 -30.61
N VAL A 734 -31.93 -5.71 -30.20
CA VAL A 734 -33.12 -5.63 -31.02
C VAL A 734 -34.11 -4.66 -30.38
N PHE A 735 -34.29 -3.49 -30.99
CA PHE A 735 -35.30 -2.51 -30.58
C PHE A 735 -36.59 -2.72 -31.36
N VAL A 736 -37.69 -2.97 -30.67
CA VAL A 736 -38.99 -3.23 -31.30
C VAL A 736 -39.68 -1.91 -31.64
N PHE A 737 -40.01 -1.71 -32.91
CA PHE A 737 -40.84 -0.62 -33.40
C PHE A 737 -42.22 -1.14 -33.81
N ALA A 738 -43.24 -0.86 -32.98
CA ALA A 738 -44.58 -1.42 -33.11
C ALA A 738 -45.66 -0.40 -33.51
N GLU A 739 -46.69 -0.86 -34.24
CA GLU A 739 -47.89 -0.05 -34.50
C GLU A 739 -48.59 0.29 -33.17
N GLY A 740 -48.70 1.58 -32.87
CA GLY A 740 -49.29 2.07 -31.62
C GLY A 740 -48.31 2.24 -30.46
N GLY A 741 -46.99 2.11 -30.69
CA GLY A 741 -45.95 2.29 -29.68
C GLY A 741 -45.70 3.75 -29.27
N GLY A 742 -46.08 4.75 -30.08
CA GLY A 742 -45.87 6.14 -29.71
C GLY A 742 -44.51 6.69 -30.15
N MET A 743 -43.67 7.18 -29.23
CA MET A 743 -42.43 7.88 -29.55
C MET A 743 -41.24 7.39 -28.72
N ASP A 744 -40.37 6.61 -29.34
CA ASP A 744 -39.21 6.04 -28.65
C ASP A 744 -37.92 6.78 -29.02
N ILE A 745 -36.98 6.82 -28.08
CA ILE A 745 -35.65 7.36 -28.30
C ILE A 745 -34.63 6.29 -27.88
N VAL A 746 -33.91 5.76 -28.87
CA VAL A 746 -32.76 4.86 -28.67
C VAL A 746 -31.50 5.71 -28.60
N TYR A 747 -30.69 5.52 -27.56
CA TYR A 747 -29.55 6.39 -27.27
C TYR A 747 -28.22 5.89 -27.82
N ASP A 748 -28.06 4.59 -27.99
CA ASP A 748 -26.80 3.87 -28.20
C ASP A 748 -26.83 2.90 -29.39
N PHE A 749 -27.81 3.01 -30.28
CA PHE A 749 -27.93 2.14 -31.47
C PHE A 749 -26.63 2.12 -32.31
N GLU A 750 -26.05 0.94 -32.50
CA GLU A 750 -24.86 0.68 -33.31
C GLU A 750 -25.21 0.03 -34.66
N ASP A 751 -24.96 0.77 -35.76
CA ASP A 751 -25.19 0.27 -37.12
C ASP A 751 -24.33 -0.97 -37.43
N GLY A 752 -24.98 -2.05 -37.86
CA GLY A 752 -24.34 -3.34 -38.18
C GLY A 752 -24.16 -4.29 -37.00
N SER A 753 -24.45 -3.85 -35.76
CA SER A 753 -24.61 -4.71 -34.57
C SER A 753 -26.10 -4.84 -34.24
N ASP A 754 -26.75 -3.70 -34.03
CA ASP A 754 -28.13 -3.64 -33.57
C ASP A 754 -29.13 -3.67 -34.71
N MET A 755 -30.36 -4.06 -34.38
CA MET A 755 -31.46 -4.16 -35.33
C MET A 755 -32.73 -3.51 -34.81
N VAL A 756 -33.56 -3.03 -35.74
CA VAL A 756 -34.93 -2.59 -35.45
C VAL A 756 -35.92 -3.65 -35.90
N GLN A 757 -36.65 -4.25 -34.97
CA GLN A 757 -37.71 -5.20 -35.30
C GLN A 757 -39.02 -4.47 -35.59
N LEU A 758 -39.61 -4.72 -36.76
CA LEU A 758 -40.90 -4.14 -37.15
C LEU A 758 -42.05 -5.03 -36.71
N SER A 759 -42.99 -4.48 -35.94
CA SER A 759 -44.19 -5.18 -35.49
C SER A 759 -45.46 -4.54 -36.05
N GLY A 760 -46.20 -5.29 -36.87
CA GLY A 760 -47.42 -4.81 -37.55
C GLY A 760 -47.18 -3.90 -38.76
N MET A 761 -45.95 -3.82 -39.28
CA MET A 761 -45.58 -2.98 -40.43
C MET A 761 -44.46 -3.61 -41.28
N THR A 762 -44.23 -3.07 -42.48
CA THR A 762 -43.11 -3.46 -43.35
C THR A 762 -42.15 -2.31 -43.57
N PHE A 763 -40.90 -2.61 -43.96
CA PHE A 763 -39.89 -1.59 -44.25
C PHE A 763 -40.38 -0.59 -45.31
N GLU A 764 -41.14 -1.04 -46.31
CA GLU A 764 -41.71 -0.17 -47.35
C GLU A 764 -42.76 0.84 -46.85
N ASP A 765 -43.30 0.62 -45.64
CA ASP A 765 -44.28 1.54 -45.03
C ASP A 765 -43.61 2.67 -44.25
N LEU A 766 -42.30 2.59 -44.00
CA LEU A 766 -41.56 3.52 -43.17
C LEU A 766 -41.19 4.80 -43.93
N THR A 767 -41.20 5.92 -43.19
CA THR A 767 -40.53 7.16 -43.61
C THR A 767 -39.31 7.35 -42.73
N ILE A 768 -38.11 7.24 -43.33
CA ILE A 768 -36.83 7.44 -42.65
C ILE A 768 -36.27 8.81 -43.07
N SER A 769 -35.88 9.62 -42.09
CA SER A 769 -35.36 10.98 -42.33
C SER A 769 -34.35 11.39 -41.27
N SER A 770 -33.47 12.33 -41.60
CA SER A 770 -32.53 12.87 -40.62
C SER A 770 -33.24 13.59 -39.47
N TYR A 771 -32.68 13.46 -38.28
CA TYR A 771 -33.16 14.08 -37.05
C TYR A 771 -32.04 14.88 -36.39
N ARG A 772 -32.23 16.20 -36.32
CA ARG A 772 -31.24 17.15 -35.76
C ARG A 772 -29.87 17.06 -36.46
N THR A 773 -28.76 17.18 -35.71
CA THR A 773 -27.40 17.29 -36.25
C THR A 773 -26.82 15.93 -36.60
N THR A 774 -27.00 14.93 -35.73
CA THR A 774 -26.58 13.52 -35.88
C THR A 774 -27.66 12.65 -35.22
N GLY A 775 -28.46 11.97 -36.04
CA GLY A 775 -29.60 11.17 -35.60
C GLY A 775 -30.56 10.85 -36.75
N THR A 776 -31.29 9.75 -36.60
CA THR A 776 -32.25 9.23 -37.58
C THR A 776 -33.63 9.12 -36.96
N GLN A 777 -34.67 9.57 -37.68
CA GLN A 777 -36.06 9.38 -37.30
C GLN A 777 -36.73 8.42 -38.28
N ILE A 778 -37.23 7.33 -37.72
CA ILE A 778 -38.09 6.33 -38.38
C ILE A 778 -39.54 6.69 -38.03
N THR A 779 -40.46 6.61 -38.99
CA THR A 779 -41.85 7.01 -38.77
C THR A 779 -42.81 6.10 -39.52
N TYR A 780 -43.83 5.62 -38.82
CA TYR A 780 -44.98 4.90 -39.36
C TYR A 780 -46.26 5.51 -38.79
N GLY A 781 -47.12 6.08 -39.64
CA GLY A 781 -48.35 6.73 -39.18
C GLY A 781 -48.10 7.88 -38.19
N THR A 782 -48.49 7.67 -36.93
CA THR A 782 -48.24 8.61 -35.82
C THR A 782 -47.03 8.23 -34.96
N ASP A 783 -46.54 7.01 -35.09
CA ASP A 783 -45.50 6.42 -34.26
C ASP A 783 -44.12 6.80 -34.82
N ARG A 784 -43.13 6.93 -33.92
CA ARG A 784 -41.77 7.38 -34.23
C ARG A 784 -40.76 6.64 -33.37
N MET A 785 -39.64 6.27 -33.98
CA MET A 785 -38.45 5.88 -33.26
C MET A 785 -37.31 6.81 -33.69
N ILE A 786 -36.57 7.32 -32.71
CA ILE A 786 -35.43 8.21 -32.91
C ILE A 786 -34.18 7.46 -32.50
N LEU A 787 -33.31 7.15 -33.45
CA LEU A 787 -31.97 6.65 -33.21
C LEU A 787 -31.04 7.86 -33.04
N ARG A 788 -30.61 8.14 -31.81
CA ARG A 788 -29.69 9.27 -31.56
C ARG A 788 -28.28 8.93 -32.02
N GLY A 789 -27.55 9.94 -32.51
CA GLY A 789 -26.16 9.73 -32.92
C GLY A 789 -25.98 9.07 -34.28
N VAL A 790 -26.94 8.26 -34.74
CA VAL A 790 -26.87 7.51 -36.00
C VAL A 790 -27.17 8.38 -37.23
N ASP A 791 -26.27 8.41 -38.22
CA ASP A 791 -26.53 9.10 -39.49
C ASP A 791 -27.56 8.34 -40.32
N VAL A 792 -28.47 9.08 -40.97
CA VAL A 792 -29.49 8.50 -41.85
C VAL A 792 -28.88 7.85 -43.09
N ALA A 793 -27.62 8.15 -43.40
CA ALA A 793 -26.88 7.52 -44.48
C ALA A 793 -26.46 6.07 -44.17
N ASP A 794 -26.39 5.71 -42.89
CA ASP A 794 -25.93 4.39 -42.43
C ASP A 794 -27.12 3.40 -42.38
N ILE A 795 -28.31 3.90 -42.03
CA ILE A 795 -29.55 3.12 -42.01
C ILE A 795 -30.05 2.71 -43.41
N ASN A 796 -30.22 1.41 -43.60
CA ASN A 796 -30.69 0.75 -44.80
C ASN A 796 -31.70 -0.38 -44.46
N VAL A 797 -31.92 -1.35 -45.36
CA VAL A 797 -32.93 -2.41 -45.16
C VAL A 797 -32.40 -3.57 -44.31
N ASP A 798 -31.08 -3.74 -44.25
CA ASP A 798 -30.45 -4.84 -43.53
C ASP A 798 -30.51 -4.64 -42.00
N ASP A 799 -30.76 -3.41 -41.53
CA ASP A 799 -30.89 -3.07 -40.11
C ASP A 799 -32.30 -3.32 -39.55
N PHE A 800 -33.19 -3.93 -40.35
CA PHE A 800 -34.58 -4.17 -39.98
C PHE A 800 -34.96 -5.65 -40.03
N ILE A 801 -35.56 -6.13 -38.94
CA ILE A 801 -36.16 -7.46 -38.84
C ILE A 801 -37.65 -7.36 -39.21
N PRO A 802 -38.15 -8.11 -40.21
CA PRO A 802 -39.56 -8.08 -40.60
C PRO A 802 -40.50 -8.81 -39.61
N ASP A 803 -41.76 -8.37 -39.56
CA ASP A 803 -42.86 -8.82 -38.68
C ASP A 803 -43.11 -10.34 -38.59
N ASP A 804 -42.64 -11.13 -39.56
CA ASP A 804 -42.86 -12.58 -39.60
C ASP A 804 -41.89 -13.40 -38.70
N SER A 805 -41.02 -12.75 -37.93
CA SER A 805 -40.06 -13.39 -37.01
C SER A 805 -40.07 -12.79 -35.60
N LEU A 806 -41.19 -12.90 -34.89
CA LEU A 806 -41.20 -12.74 -33.43
C LEU A 806 -40.26 -13.80 -32.82
N ILE A 807 -39.07 -13.37 -32.39
CA ILE A 807 -38.23 -14.15 -31.47
C ILE A 807 -38.82 -13.89 -30.08
N VAL A 808 -39.57 -14.87 -29.58
CA VAL A 808 -40.01 -14.98 -28.19
C VAL A 808 -39.42 -16.26 -27.63
#